data_AF-A0A3R6RKJ2-F1
#
_entry.id   AF-A0A3R6RKJ2-F1
#
_cell.length_a   1.000
_cell.length_b   1.000
_cell.length_c   1.000
_cell.angle_alpha   90.00
_cell.angle_beta   90.00
_cell.angle_gamma   90.00
#
_symmetry.space_group_name_H-M   'P 1'
#
loop_
_entity.id
_entity.type
_entity.pdbx_description
1 polymer ?
#
loop_
_entity_poly.entity_id
_entity_poly.type
_entity_poly.pdbx_seq_one_letter_code
_entity_poly.pdbx_strand_id
1 'polypeptide(L)'
;MKNIMRRWEAVLICMALLFSLFSLRTAEAKDEETLKTIFPVHVIHKTGDDKENFVIVIMGDGYTADEQDKFLQDAKQKAQGMLRWSPYKEYSDHINIYAVQAVSNESGISVYGGKNADTYFHVKVYGKAAGFSNGGDEKAKELRQDLEQNYLDRGANVATIHVLCNSEGSYGASVNSLFSFSTNSEDNEDGMVMAHETAHSIGGLGDEYERYTNKPNTSDTSNPDTIKWSKMLGFRGIGVTMAGTETAFAPSRECMMRWLGQPFCEVCKMELARKLNNTDYVSKPAEIYVSNPEISIPHSKTGTLDRDSEKYRISEKNITKANNTDLEFRTVVQNLVNREQHLKMSFQIIGADGKTVKYQEEKTYTIPALSNSYNPDEARESLSIVFSDVYGLSNGDRLDGKVINVDTGEVLATDKTAEQEWSRVNIHYQVKNADGTSTLLPCADTATVYVPKNSTYILRNPELSGYILAGNSLNQDELKVTEADTNITYYYQVKSDQPEETPTMTPTVTPSAVPTATPTVTPSAVPTATPTITPTEAPTVTPTVTPSVVPTVTPTATPTVTPSVVPTATPTITPSEAPTVTPTMAPSATPIKQKKGLKKTTNIVVVVKVTGSKNTSNVSRSVKKAVKKALKKAGRQRKNITVRLKSKSKKNITLKLDKSTIRFLAAKKVKSVQWDRGKTRVTMSLKKIKKVNKRMKKNVYLQVKKGVLVTYYTRK
;
A
#
# COMPACT_ATOMS: atom_id res chain seq x y z
N MET A 1 -19.62 76.46 -8.46
CA MET A 1 -20.52 75.29 -8.57
C MET A 1 -19.89 74.09 -9.31
N LYS A 2 -19.53 74.14 -10.60
CA LYS A 2 -19.01 72.97 -11.37
C LYS A 2 -17.88 72.15 -10.68
N ASN A 3 -16.90 72.81 -10.05
CA ASN A 3 -15.81 72.10 -9.34
C ASN A 3 -16.23 71.43 -8.01
N ILE A 4 -17.37 71.80 -7.43
CA ILE A 4 -17.91 71.16 -6.22
C ILE A 4 -18.67 69.89 -6.62
N MET A 5 -19.53 69.95 -7.64
CA MET A 5 -20.20 68.76 -8.21
C MET A 5 -19.21 67.65 -8.58
N ARG A 6 -18.14 67.97 -9.31
CA ARG A 6 -17.11 66.97 -9.68
C ARG A 6 -16.43 66.29 -8.50
N ARG A 7 -16.30 66.96 -7.34
CA ARG A 7 -15.74 66.34 -6.12
C ARG A 7 -16.75 65.41 -5.47
N TRP A 8 -18.04 65.73 -5.49
CA TRP A 8 -19.10 64.84 -5.03
C TRP A 8 -19.31 63.62 -5.94
N GLU A 9 -19.24 63.79 -7.27
CA GLU A 9 -19.24 62.68 -8.23
C GLU A 9 -18.07 61.71 -7.99
N ALA A 10 -16.85 62.24 -7.81
CA ALA A 10 -15.67 61.41 -7.52
C ALA A 10 -15.79 60.66 -6.17
N VAL A 11 -16.35 61.29 -5.13
CA VAL A 11 -16.59 60.63 -3.83
C VAL A 11 -17.68 59.55 -3.95
N LEU A 12 -18.76 59.79 -4.69
CA LEU A 12 -19.80 58.80 -4.96
C LEU A 12 -19.26 57.60 -5.75
N ILE A 13 -18.40 57.82 -6.76
CA ILE A 13 -17.75 56.75 -7.52
C ILE A 13 -16.78 55.95 -6.63
N CYS A 14 -15.98 56.61 -5.79
CA CYS A 14 -15.12 55.91 -4.83
C CYS A 14 -15.92 55.11 -3.78
N MET A 15 -17.03 55.65 -3.28
CA MET A 15 -17.91 54.95 -2.33
C MET A 15 -18.62 53.76 -3.01
N ALA A 16 -19.06 53.89 -4.26
CA ALA A 16 -19.62 52.78 -5.04
C ALA A 16 -18.57 51.70 -5.33
N LEU A 17 -17.32 52.08 -5.63
CA LEU A 17 -16.21 51.13 -5.79
C LEU A 17 -15.87 50.42 -4.47
N LEU A 18 -15.83 51.13 -3.34
CA LEU A 18 -15.66 50.54 -2.00
C LEU A 18 -16.82 49.61 -1.64
N PHE A 19 -18.08 49.98 -1.93
CA PHE A 19 -19.22 49.08 -1.76
C PHE A 19 -19.15 47.87 -2.70
N SER A 20 -18.66 48.02 -3.94
CA SER A 20 -18.45 46.87 -4.83
C SER A 20 -17.32 45.95 -4.35
N LEU A 21 -16.26 46.49 -3.74
CA LEU A 21 -15.17 45.72 -3.12
C LEU A 21 -15.59 45.03 -1.81
N PHE A 22 -16.49 45.62 -1.02
CA PHE A 22 -17.12 44.96 0.13
C PHE A 22 -18.18 43.94 -0.29
N SER A 23 -18.90 44.18 -1.39
CA SER A 23 -19.86 43.21 -1.97
C SER A 23 -19.15 42.01 -2.60
N LEU A 24 -18.02 42.21 -3.29
CA LEU A 24 -17.18 41.11 -3.79
C LEU A 24 -16.52 40.33 -2.65
N ARG A 25 -16.24 40.95 -1.49
CA ARG A 25 -15.74 40.25 -0.30
C ARG A 25 -16.82 39.56 0.55
N THR A 26 -18.11 39.81 0.27
CA THR A 26 -19.23 39.10 0.91
C THR A 26 -19.91 38.10 -0.03
N ALA A 27 -19.62 38.15 -1.34
CA ALA A 27 -19.89 37.08 -2.30
C ALA A 27 -18.85 35.93 -2.26
N GLU A 28 -17.80 36.02 -1.42
CA GLU A 28 -17.01 34.86 -0.96
C GLU A 28 -17.58 34.25 0.35
N ALA A 29 -18.88 34.40 0.59
CA ALA A 29 -19.65 33.31 1.19
C ALA A 29 -19.65 32.13 0.19
N LYS A 30 -18.52 31.41 0.12
CA LYS A 30 -18.55 30.00 -0.26
C LYS A 30 -19.56 29.33 0.65
N ASP A 31 -20.34 28.39 0.12
CA ASP A 31 -21.06 27.44 0.95
C ASP A 31 -20.07 26.90 1.98
N GLU A 32 -20.28 27.28 3.24
CA GLU A 32 -19.53 26.75 4.37
C GLU A 32 -20.11 25.36 4.61
N GLU A 33 -19.71 24.43 3.73
CA GLU A 33 -20.08 23.02 3.76
C GLU A 33 -19.79 22.53 5.18
N THR A 34 -20.85 22.41 5.99
CA THR A 34 -20.74 22.11 7.41
C THR A 34 -20.02 20.78 7.53
N LEU A 35 -18.76 20.83 7.95
CA LEU A 35 -17.87 19.68 7.97
C LEU A 35 -18.53 18.57 8.76
N LYS A 36 -18.93 17.49 8.07
CA LYS A 36 -19.57 16.32 8.68
C LYS A 36 -18.61 15.58 9.61
N THR A 37 -17.32 15.84 9.48
CA THR A 37 -16.19 15.24 10.19
C THR A 37 -15.27 16.31 10.77
N ILE A 38 -14.53 15.98 11.82
CA ILE A 38 -13.61 16.89 12.55
C ILE A 38 -12.56 17.52 11.61
N PHE A 39 -12.11 16.76 10.60
CA PHE A 39 -11.27 17.26 9.50
C PHE A 39 -11.87 16.90 8.14
N PRO A 40 -11.51 17.64 7.07
CA PRO A 40 -11.84 17.25 5.70
C PRO A 40 -11.33 15.84 5.37
N VAL A 41 -12.18 15.08 4.69
CA VAL A 41 -11.93 13.72 4.22
C VAL A 41 -11.89 13.73 2.69
N HIS A 42 -10.86 13.14 2.12
CA HIS A 42 -10.65 13.07 0.69
C HIS A 42 -10.56 11.61 0.22
N VAL A 43 -11.31 11.26 -0.82
CA VAL A 43 -11.34 9.90 -1.38
C VAL A 43 -10.12 9.71 -2.28
N ILE A 44 -9.19 8.84 -1.88
CA ILE A 44 -7.99 8.54 -2.67
C ILE A 44 -8.28 7.43 -3.69
N HIS A 45 -9.10 6.45 -3.30
CA HIS A 45 -9.48 5.30 -4.12
C HIS A 45 -10.71 4.62 -3.50
N LYS A 46 -11.88 4.65 -4.13
CA LYS A 46 -13.08 3.93 -3.68
C LYS A 46 -13.72 3.18 -4.84
N THR A 47 -13.96 1.89 -4.70
CA THR A 47 -14.45 1.03 -5.81
C THR A 47 -15.83 0.46 -5.54
N GLY A 48 -16.28 0.45 -4.28
CA GLY A 48 -17.59 -0.03 -3.85
C GLY A 48 -17.90 0.41 -2.41
N ASP A 49 -18.96 -0.18 -1.85
CA ASP A 49 -19.41 -0.01 -0.46
C ASP A 49 -18.27 -0.33 0.55
N ASP A 50 -18.09 0.51 1.57
CA ASP A 50 -17.07 0.37 2.62
C ASP A 50 -17.24 -0.86 3.54
N LYS A 51 -18.44 -1.43 3.68
CA LYS A 51 -18.64 -2.72 4.35
C LYS A 51 -18.17 -3.89 3.49
N GLU A 52 -18.09 -3.72 2.18
CA GLU A 52 -17.68 -4.79 1.25
C GLU A 52 -16.19 -4.72 0.89
N ASN A 53 -15.49 -3.69 1.35
CA ASN A 53 -14.10 -3.39 1.01
C ASN A 53 -13.25 -3.18 2.25
N PHE A 54 -11.98 -3.55 2.18
CA PHE A 54 -11.03 -3.29 3.24
C PHE A 54 -10.68 -1.80 3.29
N VAL A 55 -11.16 -1.08 4.31
CA VAL A 55 -10.98 0.37 4.46
C VAL A 55 -9.61 0.70 5.07
N ILE A 56 -8.80 1.45 4.33
CA ILE A 56 -7.50 1.98 4.74
C ILE A 56 -7.60 3.51 4.86
N VAL A 57 -7.24 4.06 6.01
CA VAL A 57 -7.22 5.52 6.21
C VAL A 57 -5.78 6.02 6.28
N ILE A 58 -5.45 7.05 5.50
CA ILE A 58 -4.17 7.75 5.57
C ILE A 58 -4.36 9.03 6.36
N MET A 59 -3.61 9.22 7.45
CA MET A 59 -3.64 10.44 8.26
C MET A 59 -2.30 11.18 8.11
N GLY A 60 -2.32 12.49 7.87
CA GLY A 60 -1.10 13.29 7.77
C GLY A 60 -0.60 13.73 9.15
N ASP A 61 0.70 13.57 9.45
CA ASP A 61 1.32 14.24 10.60
C ASP A 61 2.50 15.13 10.19
N GLY A 62 2.56 16.31 10.79
CA GLY A 62 3.56 17.33 10.51
C GLY A 62 3.32 18.12 9.22
N TYR A 63 2.08 18.18 8.72
CA TYR A 63 1.67 19.06 7.63
C TYR A 63 0.86 20.23 8.21
N THR A 64 1.28 21.46 7.93
CA THR A 64 0.50 22.65 8.32
C THR A 64 -0.71 22.85 7.42
N ALA A 65 -1.56 23.85 7.71
CA ALA A 65 -2.71 24.19 6.86
C ALA A 65 -2.29 24.45 5.39
N ASP A 66 -1.21 25.21 5.19
CA ASP A 66 -0.64 25.50 3.87
C ASP A 66 0.00 24.29 3.16
N GLU A 67 0.16 23.15 3.85
CA GLU A 67 0.75 21.93 3.30
C GLU A 67 -0.27 20.82 3.02
N GLN A 68 -1.58 21.06 3.16
CA GLN A 68 -2.59 20.01 2.99
C GLN A 68 -2.71 19.50 1.53
N ASP A 69 -2.59 20.35 0.51
CA ASP A 69 -2.51 19.92 -0.90
C ASP A 69 -1.31 18.99 -1.16
N LYS A 70 -0.20 19.26 -0.47
CA LYS A 70 1.01 18.44 -0.53
C LYS A 70 0.79 17.11 0.19
N PHE A 71 0.10 17.10 1.34
CA PHE A 71 -0.33 15.87 2.01
C PHE A 71 -1.21 15.01 1.10
N LEU A 72 -2.24 15.56 0.46
CA LEU A 72 -3.11 14.82 -0.46
C LEU A 72 -2.33 14.25 -1.65
N GLN A 73 -1.46 15.06 -2.29
CA GLN A 73 -0.57 14.61 -3.36
C GLN A 73 0.36 13.47 -2.89
N ASP A 74 0.91 13.58 -1.69
CA ASP A 74 1.76 12.56 -1.09
C ASP A 74 0.93 11.28 -0.83
N ALA A 75 -0.18 11.36 -0.10
CA ALA A 75 -1.07 10.23 0.22
C ALA A 75 -1.50 9.46 -1.04
N LYS A 76 -2.00 10.18 -2.07
CA LYS A 76 -2.36 9.62 -3.37
C LYS A 76 -1.21 8.85 -4.02
N GLN A 77 -0.01 9.45 -4.04
CA GLN A 77 1.17 8.81 -4.64
C GLN A 77 1.55 7.50 -3.92
N LYS A 78 1.45 7.45 -2.59
CA LYS A 78 1.89 6.28 -1.81
C LYS A 78 0.82 5.17 -1.85
N ALA A 79 -0.46 5.52 -1.78
CA ALA A 79 -1.58 4.59 -2.02
C ALA A 79 -1.50 3.92 -3.41
N GLN A 80 -1.39 4.71 -4.49
CA GLN A 80 -1.21 4.22 -5.86
C GLN A 80 0.12 3.46 -6.07
N GLY A 81 1.10 3.65 -5.17
CA GLY A 81 2.34 2.89 -5.13
C GLY A 81 2.17 1.51 -4.48
N MET A 82 1.45 1.45 -3.36
CA MET A 82 1.10 0.23 -2.63
C MET A 82 0.26 -0.72 -3.48
N LEU A 83 -0.79 -0.22 -4.13
CA LEU A 83 -1.70 -0.99 -5.01
C LEU A 83 -1.03 -1.62 -6.25
N ARG A 84 0.29 -1.45 -6.44
CA ARG A 84 1.06 -2.14 -7.50
C ARG A 84 1.72 -3.42 -7.04
N TRP A 85 1.76 -3.66 -5.74
CA TRP A 85 2.38 -4.84 -5.14
C TRP A 85 1.32 -5.91 -4.89
N SER A 86 1.66 -7.16 -5.21
CA SER A 86 0.80 -8.30 -4.90
C SER A 86 0.87 -8.62 -3.40
N PRO A 87 -0.26 -8.81 -2.69
CA PRO A 87 -1.61 -9.03 -3.22
C PRO A 87 -2.48 -7.76 -3.37
N TYR A 88 -2.08 -6.59 -2.85
CA TYR A 88 -2.89 -5.35 -2.93
C TYR A 88 -3.33 -4.95 -4.35
N LYS A 89 -2.54 -5.35 -5.36
CA LYS A 89 -2.84 -5.18 -6.77
C LYS A 89 -3.98 -6.09 -7.23
N GLU A 90 -3.91 -7.38 -6.89
CA GLU A 90 -4.96 -8.37 -7.16
C GLU A 90 -6.28 -8.03 -6.45
N TYR A 91 -6.24 -7.42 -5.25
CA TYR A 91 -7.42 -6.97 -4.48
C TYR A 91 -7.72 -5.47 -4.62
N SER A 92 -7.26 -4.82 -5.69
CA SER A 92 -7.36 -3.36 -5.83
C SER A 92 -8.80 -2.83 -6.03
N ASP A 93 -9.75 -3.70 -6.36
CA ASP A 93 -11.20 -3.47 -6.37
C ASP A 93 -11.91 -3.81 -5.05
N HIS A 94 -11.22 -4.45 -4.10
CA HIS A 94 -11.72 -4.80 -2.76
C HIS A 94 -11.10 -3.97 -1.63
N ILE A 95 -10.43 -2.86 -1.96
CA ILE A 95 -9.79 -1.95 -0.99
C ILE A 95 -10.34 -0.54 -1.24
N ASN A 96 -10.77 0.14 -0.17
CA ASN A 96 -11.09 1.57 -0.20
C ASN A 96 -10.02 2.35 0.59
N ILE A 97 -9.63 3.52 0.10
CA ILE A 97 -8.57 4.36 0.68
C ILE A 97 -9.04 5.81 0.79
N TYR A 98 -8.97 6.34 2.00
CA TYR A 98 -9.29 7.73 2.34
C TYR A 98 -8.06 8.46 2.88
N ALA A 99 -8.04 9.79 2.75
CA ALA A 99 -7.08 10.66 3.40
C ALA A 99 -7.81 11.64 4.34
N VAL A 100 -7.33 11.79 5.57
CA VAL A 100 -7.86 12.73 6.56
C VAL A 100 -6.87 13.87 6.75
N GLN A 101 -7.31 15.10 6.48
CA GLN A 101 -6.49 16.31 6.43
C GLN A 101 -6.23 16.92 7.82
N ALA A 102 -5.69 16.11 8.75
CA ALA A 102 -5.29 16.57 10.07
C ALA A 102 -4.22 17.67 9.96
N VAL A 103 -4.43 18.78 10.68
CA VAL A 103 -3.59 19.97 10.61
C VAL A 103 -2.63 20.04 11.80
N SER A 104 -1.33 20.04 11.53
CA SER A 104 -0.28 20.31 12.52
C SER A 104 0.02 21.80 12.64
N ASN A 105 0.42 22.23 13.85
CA ASN A 105 0.92 23.58 14.10
C ASN A 105 2.30 23.80 13.44
N GLU A 106 3.16 22.79 13.44
CA GLU A 106 4.48 22.83 12.78
C GLU A 106 4.63 21.84 11.62
N SER A 107 5.44 22.25 10.64
CA SER A 107 5.92 21.38 9.57
C SER A 107 7.04 20.44 10.05
N GLY A 108 6.95 19.17 9.66
CA GLY A 108 7.89 18.11 10.07
C GLY A 108 7.52 17.41 11.37
N ILE A 109 8.21 16.32 11.69
CA ILE A 109 7.94 15.47 12.88
C ILE A 109 9.06 15.56 13.93
N SER A 110 8.75 15.11 15.15
CA SER A 110 9.71 15.05 16.24
C SER A 110 10.74 13.92 16.05
N VAL A 111 11.99 14.15 16.48
CA VAL A 111 13.08 13.16 16.46
C VAL A 111 13.76 13.15 17.81
N TYR A 112 13.95 11.96 18.40
CA TYR A 112 14.61 11.82 19.70
C TYR A 112 16.04 12.40 19.69
N GLY A 113 16.32 13.31 20.62
CA GLY A 113 17.59 14.06 20.68
C GLY A 113 17.78 15.09 19.54
N GLY A 114 16.73 15.43 18.80
CA GLY A 114 16.74 16.36 17.67
C GLY A 114 15.61 17.39 17.75
N LYS A 115 14.98 17.71 16.60
CA LYS A 115 13.82 18.60 16.56
C LYS A 115 12.68 18.02 17.42
N ASN A 116 12.08 18.84 18.26
CA ASN A 116 10.75 18.60 18.82
C ASN A 116 9.79 19.50 18.03
N ALA A 117 8.83 18.93 17.33
CA ALA A 117 7.86 19.62 16.49
C ALA A 117 6.47 19.47 17.11
N ASP A 118 5.71 20.57 17.17
CA ASP A 118 4.31 20.52 17.60
C ASP A 118 3.41 20.07 16.44
N THR A 119 3.00 18.80 16.47
CA THR A 119 2.25 18.14 15.42
C THR A 119 0.96 17.53 15.94
N TYR A 120 -0.06 17.41 15.10
CA TYR A 120 -1.41 17.03 15.54
C TYR A 120 -1.41 15.70 16.33
N PHE A 121 -0.72 14.68 15.81
CA PHE A 121 -0.59 13.37 16.44
C PHE A 121 0.70 13.21 17.27
N HIS A 122 1.48 14.28 17.44
CA HIS A 122 2.74 14.29 18.20
C HIS A 122 3.70 13.12 17.81
N VAL A 123 3.80 12.78 16.52
CA VAL A 123 4.64 11.64 16.09
C VAL A 123 6.11 11.92 16.35
N LYS A 124 6.78 10.93 16.94
CA LYS A 124 8.18 11.01 17.35
C LYS A 124 8.99 9.80 16.88
N VAL A 125 10.15 10.08 16.30
CA VAL A 125 11.05 9.06 15.78
C VAL A 125 12.12 8.69 16.80
N TYR A 126 12.20 7.39 17.12
CA TYR A 126 13.22 6.79 17.97
C TYR A 126 14.14 5.91 17.12
N GLY A 127 15.27 6.48 16.69
CA GLY A 127 16.26 5.83 15.83
C GLY A 127 15.78 5.64 14.39
N LYS A 128 14.90 4.67 14.17
CA LYS A 128 14.25 4.37 12.89
C LYS A 128 12.73 4.20 12.96
N ALA A 129 12.23 3.77 14.12
CA ALA A 129 10.81 3.58 14.34
C ALA A 129 10.16 4.96 14.57
N ALA A 130 9.02 5.18 13.93
CA ALA A 130 8.10 6.26 14.27
C ALA A 130 7.00 5.70 15.18
N GLY A 131 6.42 6.55 16.01
CA GLY A 131 5.25 6.21 16.82
C GLY A 131 4.64 7.48 17.41
N PHE A 132 3.41 7.35 17.90
CA PHE A 132 2.75 8.41 18.63
C PHE A 132 3.49 8.74 19.95
N SER A 133 3.27 9.95 20.44
CA SER A 133 3.56 10.34 21.83
C SER A 133 2.44 11.23 22.34
N ASN A 134 2.43 11.57 23.63
CA ASN A 134 1.55 12.60 24.21
C ASN A 134 0.05 12.50 23.82
N GLY A 135 -0.53 11.29 23.80
CA GLY A 135 -1.95 11.10 23.46
C GLY A 135 -2.28 11.05 21.96
N GLY A 136 -1.27 10.88 21.10
CA GLY A 136 -1.44 10.89 19.65
C GLY A 136 -2.28 9.74 19.09
N ASP A 137 -2.27 8.55 19.71
CA ASP A 137 -3.11 7.44 19.26
C ASP A 137 -4.57 7.57 19.69
N GLU A 138 -4.86 8.23 20.81
CA GLU A 138 -6.24 8.61 21.18
C GLU A 138 -6.84 9.56 20.14
N LYS A 139 -6.12 10.61 19.74
CA LYS A 139 -6.55 11.51 18.64
C LYS A 139 -6.77 10.76 17.33
N ALA A 140 -5.93 9.77 17.01
CA ALA A 140 -6.11 8.96 15.79
C ALA A 140 -7.31 8.00 15.88
N LYS A 141 -7.66 7.50 17.08
CA LYS A 141 -8.89 6.73 17.34
C LYS A 141 -10.15 7.62 17.29
N GLU A 142 -10.07 8.85 17.77
CA GLU A 142 -11.16 9.83 17.70
C GLU A 142 -11.51 10.15 16.23
N LEU A 143 -10.52 10.52 15.41
CA LEU A 143 -10.74 10.76 13.97
C LEU A 143 -11.20 9.50 13.21
N ARG A 144 -10.85 8.30 13.70
CA ARG A 144 -11.39 7.04 13.16
C ARG A 144 -12.88 6.91 13.46
N GLN A 145 -13.29 7.11 14.71
CA GLN A 145 -14.68 6.99 15.14
C GLN A 145 -15.59 8.01 14.45
N ASP A 146 -15.10 9.25 14.31
CA ASP A 146 -15.78 10.30 13.55
C ASP A 146 -15.99 9.90 12.08
N LEU A 147 -14.96 9.35 11.42
CA LEU A 147 -15.06 8.85 10.04
C LEU A 147 -16.07 7.70 9.92
N GLU A 148 -16.01 6.71 10.82
CA GLU A 148 -16.92 5.56 10.86
C GLU A 148 -18.38 5.96 11.12
N GLN A 149 -18.61 7.00 11.92
CA GLN A 149 -19.95 7.46 12.31
C GLN A 149 -20.57 8.44 11.30
N ASN A 150 -19.77 9.33 10.70
CA ASN A 150 -20.27 10.49 9.97
C ASN A 150 -19.92 10.51 8.46
N TYR A 151 -19.05 9.61 7.98
CA TYR A 151 -18.58 9.65 6.58
C TYR A 151 -18.66 8.32 5.83
N LEU A 152 -18.22 7.20 6.42
CA LEU A 152 -18.24 5.90 5.74
C LEU A 152 -19.67 5.36 5.51
N ASP A 153 -19.80 4.42 4.59
CA ASP A 153 -21.07 3.72 4.36
C ASP A 153 -21.57 3.04 5.65
N ARG A 154 -22.85 3.24 5.99
CA ARG A 154 -23.42 2.87 7.31
C ARG A 154 -23.10 1.43 7.69
N GLY A 155 -22.33 1.27 8.77
CA GLY A 155 -21.92 -0.01 9.35
C GLY A 155 -20.53 -0.50 8.91
N ALA A 156 -19.80 0.27 8.11
CA ALA A 156 -18.41 0.00 7.78
C ALA A 156 -17.45 0.35 8.93
N ASN A 157 -16.30 -0.32 8.95
CA ASN A 157 -15.24 -0.10 9.94
C ASN A 157 -13.92 0.20 9.24
N VAL A 158 -13.12 1.12 9.79
CA VAL A 158 -11.73 1.34 9.39
C VAL A 158 -10.88 0.16 9.84
N ALA A 159 -10.34 -0.57 8.88
CA ALA A 159 -9.56 -1.77 9.14
C ALA A 159 -8.10 -1.48 9.51
N THR A 160 -7.50 -0.43 8.93
CA THR A 160 -6.16 0.03 9.32
C THR A 160 -5.93 1.51 9.02
N ILE A 161 -5.03 2.14 9.79
CA ILE A 161 -4.63 3.53 9.70
C ILE A 161 -3.13 3.61 9.40
N HIS A 162 -2.77 4.36 8.38
CA HIS A 162 -1.40 4.66 8.00
C HIS A 162 -1.09 6.15 8.23
N VAL A 163 -0.24 6.46 9.20
CA VAL A 163 0.18 7.83 9.48
C VAL A 163 1.35 8.19 8.55
N LEU A 164 1.07 9.07 7.59
CA LEU A 164 2.06 9.59 6.66
C LEU A 164 2.71 10.85 7.24
N CYS A 165 3.99 10.73 7.56
CA CYS A 165 4.75 11.75 8.24
C CYS A 165 5.50 12.67 7.26
N ASN A 166 5.36 13.99 7.42
CA ASN A 166 6.01 15.01 6.59
C ASN A 166 7.54 15.11 6.86
N SER A 167 8.31 14.09 6.48
CA SER A 167 9.76 14.05 6.68
C SER A 167 10.46 13.34 5.53
N GLU A 168 11.65 13.82 5.15
CA GLU A 168 12.50 13.14 4.18
C GLU A 168 13.37 12.02 4.79
N GLY A 169 13.38 11.88 6.12
CA GLY A 169 14.17 10.86 6.83
C GLY A 169 13.60 9.46 6.62
N SER A 170 14.46 8.47 6.31
CA SER A 170 14.03 7.08 6.01
C SER A 170 13.64 6.35 7.31
N TYR A 171 12.37 6.54 7.70
CA TYR A 171 11.73 6.01 8.90
C TYR A 171 10.40 5.34 8.55
N GLY A 172 10.05 4.33 9.33
CA GLY A 172 8.83 3.54 9.23
C GLY A 172 8.67 2.66 10.46
N ALA A 173 7.43 2.28 10.78
CA ALA A 173 7.11 1.32 11.83
C ALA A 173 5.66 0.82 11.68
N SER A 174 5.37 -0.30 12.34
CA SER A 174 4.01 -0.72 12.72
C SER A 174 3.97 -0.95 14.22
N VAL A 175 2.98 -0.38 14.90
CA VAL A 175 2.81 -0.51 16.36
C VAL A 175 1.86 -1.65 16.69
N ASN A 176 0.79 -1.82 15.92
CA ASN A 176 -0.21 -2.87 16.06
C ASN A 176 -0.97 -3.08 14.73
N SER A 177 -2.08 -3.81 14.75
CA SER A 177 -2.92 -4.05 13.57
C SER A 177 -3.63 -2.80 13.03
N LEU A 178 -3.85 -1.79 13.89
CA LEU A 178 -4.52 -0.55 13.51
C LEU A 178 -3.54 0.52 13.02
N PHE A 179 -2.30 0.57 13.53
CA PHE A 179 -1.38 1.69 13.27
C PHE A 179 -0.06 1.29 12.63
N SER A 180 0.18 1.84 11.44
CA SER A 180 1.47 1.90 10.76
C SER A 180 1.88 3.33 10.42
N PHE A 181 3.17 3.54 10.20
CA PHE A 181 3.78 4.84 9.98
C PHE A 181 4.77 4.77 8.82
N SER A 182 4.76 5.76 7.94
CA SER A 182 5.89 5.97 7.04
C SER A 182 6.14 7.44 6.79
N THR A 183 7.28 7.74 6.18
CA THR A 183 7.73 9.10 5.86
C THR A 183 7.73 9.33 4.36
N ASN A 184 7.72 10.59 3.93
CA ASN A 184 8.06 11.00 2.56
C ASN A 184 9.55 10.87 2.23
N SER A 185 10.21 9.83 2.74
CA SER A 185 11.58 9.52 2.40
C SER A 185 11.72 9.09 0.94
N GLU A 186 12.93 9.20 0.41
CA GLU A 186 13.24 8.78 -0.95
C GLU A 186 13.06 7.28 -1.18
N ASP A 187 13.19 6.46 -0.13
CA ASP A 187 12.91 5.02 -0.21
C ASP A 187 11.38 4.76 -0.26
N ASN A 188 10.52 5.74 0.06
CA ASN A 188 9.06 5.68 -0.05
C ASN A 188 8.48 6.47 -1.26
N GLU A 189 9.32 6.95 -2.20
CA GLU A 189 8.89 7.73 -3.38
C GLU A 189 7.80 7.01 -4.22
N ASP A 190 7.79 5.68 -4.22
CA ASP A 190 6.85 4.85 -4.97
C ASP A 190 5.91 4.03 -4.03
N GLY A 191 5.61 4.52 -2.81
CA GLY A 191 4.71 3.86 -1.84
C GLY A 191 5.26 2.56 -1.21
N MET A 192 6.54 2.27 -1.44
CA MET A 192 7.16 0.99 -1.11
C MET A 192 7.38 0.79 0.40
N VAL A 193 7.60 1.85 1.17
CA VAL A 193 7.69 1.74 2.63
C VAL A 193 6.27 1.61 3.19
N MET A 194 5.31 2.44 2.76
CA MET A 194 3.90 2.27 3.14
C MET A 194 3.41 0.84 2.93
N ALA A 195 3.69 0.21 1.78
CA ALA A 195 3.31 -1.18 1.50
C ALA A 195 3.92 -2.22 2.46
N HIS A 196 5.13 -1.98 2.97
CA HIS A 196 5.82 -2.84 3.94
C HIS A 196 5.26 -2.62 5.35
N GLU A 197 5.11 -1.36 5.77
CA GLU A 197 4.63 -1.01 7.12
C GLU A 197 3.15 -1.40 7.31
N THR A 198 2.30 -1.15 6.32
CA THR A 198 0.91 -1.63 6.33
C THR A 198 0.81 -3.16 6.31
N ALA A 199 1.79 -3.87 5.75
CA ALA A 199 1.78 -5.33 5.74
C ALA A 199 2.05 -5.94 7.13
N HIS A 200 2.74 -5.22 8.03
CA HIS A 200 2.82 -5.58 9.45
C HIS A 200 1.47 -5.39 10.15
N SER A 201 0.76 -4.29 9.88
CA SER A 201 -0.54 -4.00 10.50
C SER A 201 -1.65 -4.93 9.98
N ILE A 202 -1.83 -5.01 8.67
CA ILE A 202 -2.86 -5.84 8.01
C ILE A 202 -2.54 -7.33 8.22
N GLY A 203 -1.38 -7.79 7.75
CA GLY A 203 -1.01 -9.21 7.72
C GLY A 203 -0.40 -9.75 9.02
N GLY A 204 -0.20 -8.91 10.04
CA GLY A 204 0.50 -9.31 11.27
C GLY A 204 1.97 -9.72 11.06
N LEU A 205 2.54 -9.50 9.87
CA LEU A 205 3.80 -10.07 9.40
C LEU A 205 5.01 -9.60 10.23
N GLY A 206 6.10 -10.37 10.18
CA GLY A 206 7.38 -10.06 10.78
C GLY A 206 8.45 -9.69 9.76
N ASP A 207 9.43 -8.90 10.20
CA ASP A 207 10.65 -8.65 9.42
C ASP A 207 11.48 -9.92 9.26
N GLU A 208 11.66 -10.37 8.03
CA GLU A 208 12.41 -11.58 7.69
C GLU A 208 13.94 -11.38 7.76
N TYR A 209 14.40 -10.24 8.28
CA TYR A 209 15.81 -9.97 8.60
C TYR A 209 16.08 -9.86 10.11
N GLU A 210 15.06 -10.02 10.95
CA GLU A 210 15.17 -9.95 12.42
C GLU A 210 15.05 -11.33 13.09
N ARG A 211 15.22 -11.36 14.41
CA ARG A 211 15.26 -12.57 15.25
C ARG A 211 13.88 -13.05 15.74
N TYR A 212 12.80 -12.35 15.40
CA TYR A 212 11.47 -12.58 16.00
C TYR A 212 10.72 -13.69 15.25
N THR A 213 10.27 -14.71 15.97
CA THR A 213 9.79 -15.99 15.43
C THR A 213 8.29 -16.21 15.60
N ASN A 214 7.57 -15.27 16.22
CA ASN A 214 6.15 -15.41 16.58
C ASN A 214 5.17 -14.91 15.50
N LYS A 215 5.63 -14.57 14.29
CA LYS A 215 4.78 -14.02 13.21
C LYS A 215 4.40 -15.09 12.17
N PRO A 216 3.38 -14.90 11.33
CA PRO A 216 2.94 -15.92 10.36
C PRO A 216 4.05 -16.34 9.38
N ASN A 217 4.91 -15.40 8.98
CA ASN A 217 6.05 -15.61 8.08
C ASN A 217 7.40 -15.76 8.80
N THR A 218 7.43 -15.99 10.12
CA THR A 218 8.67 -16.29 10.85
C THR A 218 8.50 -17.50 11.77
N SER A 219 9.60 -18.19 12.09
CA SER A 219 9.59 -19.44 12.85
C SER A 219 10.89 -19.63 13.65
N ASP A 220 10.82 -20.31 14.78
CA ASP A 220 11.96 -20.78 15.60
C ASP A 220 12.34 -22.22 15.28
N THR A 221 11.38 -23.03 14.80
CA THR A 221 11.63 -24.35 14.23
C THR A 221 12.05 -24.26 12.75
N SER A 222 13.01 -25.09 12.38
CA SER A 222 13.39 -25.41 11.00
C SER A 222 12.86 -26.76 10.52
N ASN A 223 12.14 -27.51 11.37
CA ASN A 223 11.56 -28.79 11.03
C ASN A 223 10.53 -28.60 9.89
N PRO A 224 10.69 -29.25 8.73
CA PRO A 224 9.80 -29.06 7.59
C PRO A 224 8.35 -29.49 7.86
N ASP A 225 8.11 -30.38 8.82
CA ASP A 225 6.78 -30.91 9.12
C ASP A 225 5.99 -29.99 10.06
N THR A 226 6.67 -29.25 10.94
CA THR A 226 6.03 -28.39 11.98
C THR A 226 6.21 -26.89 11.77
N ILE A 227 6.95 -26.47 10.73
CA ILE A 227 7.06 -25.06 10.37
C ILE A 227 5.72 -24.53 9.82
N LYS A 228 5.37 -23.27 10.14
CA LYS A 228 4.05 -22.64 9.87
C LYS A 228 3.60 -22.57 8.40
N TRP A 229 4.48 -22.94 7.48
CA TRP A 229 4.26 -22.99 6.04
C TRP A 229 4.72 -24.34 5.43
N SER A 230 4.69 -25.42 6.22
CA SER A 230 5.04 -26.79 5.83
C SER A 230 4.37 -27.22 4.51
N LYS A 231 3.05 -27.01 4.40
CA LYS A 231 2.26 -27.27 3.19
C LYS A 231 2.76 -26.50 1.94
N MET A 232 3.46 -25.38 2.12
CA MET A 232 4.00 -24.53 1.05
C MET A 232 5.44 -24.87 0.65
N LEU A 233 6.11 -25.79 1.33
CA LEU A 233 7.53 -26.09 1.10
C LEU A 233 7.80 -26.59 -0.33
N GLY A 234 8.88 -26.07 -0.93
CA GLY A 234 9.27 -26.26 -2.31
C GLY A 234 8.53 -25.36 -3.31
N PHE A 235 7.31 -24.90 -3.01
CA PHE A 235 6.50 -24.14 -3.95
C PHE A 235 7.08 -22.75 -4.18
N ARG A 236 7.33 -22.40 -5.44
CA ARG A 236 7.82 -21.12 -5.95
C ARG A 236 9.08 -20.55 -5.31
N GLY A 237 9.89 -21.37 -4.64
CA GLY A 237 11.07 -20.95 -3.88
C GLY A 237 10.84 -20.72 -2.39
N ILE A 238 9.65 -21.07 -1.86
CA ILE A 238 9.38 -21.15 -0.43
C ILE A 238 10.16 -22.34 0.16
N GLY A 239 10.88 -22.08 1.25
CA GLY A 239 11.70 -23.06 1.95
C GLY A 239 11.94 -22.66 3.41
N VAL A 240 13.04 -23.12 3.98
CA VAL A 240 13.46 -22.79 5.35
C VAL A 240 14.75 -21.97 5.29
N THR A 241 14.64 -20.64 5.41
CA THR A 241 15.77 -19.71 5.27
C THR A 241 15.97 -18.89 6.54
N MET A 242 17.20 -18.89 7.09
CA MET A 242 17.57 -18.08 8.26
C MET A 242 17.14 -16.60 8.16
N ALA A 243 16.61 -16.06 9.24
CA ALA A 243 16.16 -14.68 9.43
C ALA A 243 16.83 -14.12 10.69
N GLY A 244 17.64 -13.07 10.55
CA GLY A 244 18.35 -12.42 11.67
C GLY A 244 19.47 -13.24 12.32
N THR A 245 19.15 -14.41 12.88
CA THR A 245 20.01 -15.34 13.62
C THR A 245 19.99 -16.74 12.99
N GLU A 246 20.74 -17.67 13.58
CA GLU A 246 20.77 -19.10 13.18
C GLU A 246 19.57 -19.90 13.71
N THR A 247 18.82 -19.32 14.65
CA THR A 247 17.67 -19.93 15.36
C THR A 247 16.31 -19.36 14.93
N ALA A 248 16.29 -18.47 13.95
CA ALA A 248 15.08 -17.87 13.42
C ALA A 248 15.04 -18.06 11.91
N PHE A 249 13.86 -18.36 11.38
CA PHE A 249 13.62 -18.78 10.00
C PHE A 249 12.48 -17.98 9.39
N ALA A 250 12.53 -17.81 8.09
CA ALA A 250 11.53 -17.15 7.25
C ALA A 250 11.42 -17.91 5.91
N PRO A 251 10.29 -17.78 5.20
CA PRO A 251 9.99 -18.62 4.04
C PRO A 251 10.83 -18.33 2.80
N SER A 252 11.43 -17.14 2.67
CA SER A 252 12.27 -16.80 1.51
C SER A 252 13.36 -15.76 1.80
N ARG A 253 14.33 -15.62 0.88
CA ARG A 253 15.29 -14.51 0.73
C ARG A 253 14.74 -13.36 -0.11
N GLU A 254 13.70 -13.60 -0.91
CA GLU A 254 13.10 -12.63 -1.82
C GLU A 254 11.68 -12.28 -1.36
N CYS A 255 11.60 -11.51 -0.28
CA CYS A 255 10.35 -10.96 0.27
C CYS A 255 10.49 -9.45 0.51
N MET A 256 9.40 -8.69 0.33
CA MET A 256 9.28 -7.29 0.75
C MET A 256 9.63 -7.13 2.24
N MET A 257 9.19 -8.07 3.08
CA MET A 257 9.47 -8.12 4.53
C MET A 257 10.93 -8.45 4.87
N ARG A 258 11.74 -8.85 3.88
CA ARG A 258 13.20 -8.97 4.02
C ARG A 258 13.94 -7.78 3.43
N TRP A 259 13.53 -7.35 2.25
CA TRP A 259 14.20 -6.31 1.47
C TRP A 259 13.19 -5.50 0.66
N LEU A 260 13.00 -4.24 1.03
CA LEU A 260 12.23 -3.27 0.24
C LEU A 260 12.57 -3.33 -1.26
N GLY A 261 11.52 -3.51 -2.07
CA GLY A 261 11.59 -3.56 -3.53
C GLY A 261 11.65 -4.97 -4.11
N GLN A 262 11.59 -6.00 -3.27
CA GLN A 262 11.24 -7.36 -3.66
C GLN A 262 9.70 -7.55 -3.63
N PRO A 263 9.13 -8.48 -4.40
CA PRO A 263 7.74 -8.91 -4.17
C PRO A 263 7.58 -9.49 -2.77
N PHE A 264 6.35 -9.57 -2.26
CA PHE A 264 6.06 -10.42 -1.11
C PHE A 264 6.26 -11.89 -1.48
N CYS A 265 6.81 -12.68 -0.56
CA CYS A 265 6.84 -14.14 -0.70
C CYS A 265 5.41 -14.71 -0.59
N GLU A 266 5.19 -15.93 -1.07
CA GLU A 266 3.84 -16.49 -1.17
C GLU A 266 3.13 -16.61 0.19
N VAL A 267 3.85 -16.98 1.26
CA VAL A 267 3.32 -17.00 2.64
C VAL A 267 2.82 -15.62 3.06
N CYS A 268 3.57 -14.56 2.76
CA CYS A 268 3.16 -13.19 3.07
C CYS A 268 1.95 -12.75 2.25
N LYS A 269 1.87 -13.11 0.95
CA LYS A 269 0.71 -12.77 0.12
C LYS A 269 -0.56 -13.47 0.60
N MET A 270 -0.46 -14.75 0.93
CA MET A 270 -1.59 -15.56 1.39
C MET A 270 -2.15 -15.02 2.71
N GLU A 271 -1.29 -14.68 3.68
CA GLU A 271 -1.74 -14.08 4.93
C GLU A 271 -2.30 -12.65 4.74
N LEU A 272 -1.70 -11.84 3.86
CA LEU A 272 -2.25 -10.53 3.51
C LEU A 272 -3.62 -10.66 2.83
N ALA A 273 -3.79 -11.57 1.87
CA ALA A 273 -5.07 -11.85 1.23
C ALA A 273 -6.12 -12.30 2.24
N ARG A 274 -5.76 -13.19 3.17
CA ARG A 274 -6.64 -13.62 4.27
C ARG A 274 -7.07 -12.46 5.17
N LYS A 275 -6.16 -11.54 5.48
CA LYS A 275 -6.46 -10.38 6.35
C LYS A 275 -7.21 -9.26 5.63
N LEU A 276 -6.99 -9.06 4.33
CA LEU A 276 -7.80 -8.19 3.48
C LEU A 276 -9.25 -8.69 3.36
N ASN A 277 -9.50 -9.97 3.56
CA ASN A 277 -10.83 -10.61 3.53
C ASN A 277 -11.34 -11.02 4.92
N ASN A 278 -10.89 -10.34 5.98
CA ASN A 278 -11.38 -10.62 7.34
C ASN A 278 -12.82 -10.12 7.51
N THR A 279 -13.72 -11.01 7.94
CA THR A 279 -15.15 -10.72 8.14
C THR A 279 -15.47 -9.70 9.22
N ASP A 280 -14.52 -9.40 10.11
CA ASP A 280 -14.63 -8.27 11.06
C ASP A 280 -14.73 -6.90 10.36
N TYR A 281 -14.23 -6.81 9.12
CA TYR A 281 -14.15 -5.58 8.33
C TYR A 281 -14.83 -5.69 6.97
N VAL A 282 -14.94 -6.90 6.40
CA VAL A 282 -15.41 -7.14 5.02
C VAL A 282 -16.57 -8.14 5.03
N SER A 283 -17.77 -7.64 4.73
CA SER A 283 -19.03 -8.40 4.66
C SER A 283 -19.17 -9.33 3.45
N LYS A 284 -18.39 -9.10 2.39
CA LYS A 284 -18.33 -9.94 1.18
C LYS A 284 -16.88 -10.33 0.86
N PRO A 285 -16.25 -11.20 1.67
CA PRO A 285 -14.90 -11.65 1.42
C PRO A 285 -14.83 -12.51 0.15
N ALA A 286 -13.69 -12.48 -0.54
CA ALA A 286 -13.34 -13.53 -1.49
C ALA A 286 -13.31 -14.89 -0.77
N GLU A 287 -13.81 -15.94 -1.41
CA GLU A 287 -14.03 -17.23 -0.74
C GLU A 287 -12.75 -18.05 -0.60
N ILE A 288 -11.83 -17.93 -1.56
CA ILE A 288 -10.60 -18.71 -1.62
C ILE A 288 -9.46 -17.92 -2.26
N TYR A 289 -8.28 -17.98 -1.66
CA TYR A 289 -7.03 -17.53 -2.29
C TYR A 289 -6.39 -18.70 -3.02
N VAL A 290 -6.09 -18.52 -4.31
CA VAL A 290 -5.34 -19.49 -5.12
C VAL A 290 -4.01 -18.86 -5.53
N SER A 291 -2.89 -19.45 -5.09
CA SER A 291 -1.58 -19.02 -5.55
C SER A 291 -1.42 -19.21 -7.05
N ASN A 292 -0.61 -18.35 -7.69
CA ASN A 292 -0.22 -18.52 -9.09
C ASN A 292 0.41 -19.91 -9.30
N PRO A 293 -0.20 -20.83 -10.07
CA PRO A 293 0.33 -22.17 -10.25
C PRO A 293 1.73 -22.19 -10.86
N GLU A 294 2.45 -23.29 -10.68
CA GLU A 294 3.66 -23.57 -11.44
C GLU A 294 3.70 -25.01 -11.94
N ILE A 295 4.41 -25.22 -13.04
CA ILE A 295 4.73 -26.54 -13.58
C ILE A 295 6.24 -26.74 -13.39
N SER A 296 6.64 -27.86 -12.81
CA SER A 296 8.05 -28.12 -12.49
C SER A 296 8.37 -29.62 -12.50
N ILE A 297 9.62 -29.95 -12.81
CA ILE A 297 10.18 -31.24 -12.46
C ILE A 297 10.29 -31.31 -10.92
N PRO A 298 9.81 -32.37 -10.26
CA PRO A 298 9.91 -32.51 -8.81
C PRO A 298 11.32 -32.32 -8.29
N HIS A 299 11.44 -31.59 -7.17
CA HIS A 299 12.71 -31.32 -6.51
C HIS A 299 12.54 -31.35 -4.99
N SER A 300 13.67 -31.31 -4.26
CA SER A 300 13.64 -31.24 -2.79
C SER A 300 12.72 -30.11 -2.33
N LYS A 301 11.80 -30.44 -1.42
CA LYS A 301 10.87 -29.49 -0.79
C LYS A 301 11.55 -28.68 0.34
N THR A 302 12.69 -29.16 0.86
CA THR A 302 13.30 -28.69 2.12
C THR A 302 14.62 -27.94 1.96
N GLY A 303 15.21 -27.93 0.77
CA GLY A 303 16.50 -27.26 0.52
C GLY A 303 16.43 -25.72 0.62
N THR A 304 17.59 -25.08 0.76
CA THR A 304 17.77 -23.62 0.76
C THR A 304 17.67 -23.01 -0.67
N LEU A 305 16.49 -23.14 -1.28
CA LEU A 305 16.30 -23.15 -2.74
C LEU A 305 15.75 -21.85 -3.39
N ASP A 306 15.87 -20.68 -2.74
CA ASP A 306 15.28 -19.40 -3.21
C ASP A 306 15.55 -19.02 -4.68
N ARG A 307 16.66 -19.50 -5.27
CA ARG A 307 17.01 -19.29 -6.68
C ARG A 307 17.22 -20.58 -7.47
N ASP A 308 16.93 -21.72 -6.84
CA ASP A 308 17.18 -23.06 -7.35
C ASP A 308 15.88 -23.80 -7.70
N SER A 309 14.69 -23.32 -7.31
CA SER A 309 13.43 -23.79 -7.91
C SER A 309 13.28 -23.36 -9.38
N GLU A 310 13.77 -22.16 -9.75
CA GLU A 310 13.65 -21.60 -11.10
C GLU A 310 14.23 -22.50 -12.21
N LYS A 311 15.27 -23.30 -11.91
CA LYS A 311 15.91 -24.20 -12.89
C LYS A 311 15.07 -25.46 -13.19
N TYR A 312 14.14 -25.82 -12.31
CA TYR A 312 13.22 -26.96 -12.47
C TYR A 312 11.87 -26.58 -13.09
N ARG A 313 11.54 -25.27 -13.15
CA ARG A 313 10.30 -24.79 -13.78
C ARG A 313 10.24 -25.13 -15.26
N ILE A 314 9.09 -25.64 -15.68
CA ILE A 314 8.76 -25.99 -17.05
C ILE A 314 7.72 -25.01 -17.59
N SER A 315 7.91 -24.62 -18.84
CA SER A 315 7.00 -23.82 -19.63
C SER A 315 7.04 -24.32 -21.08
N GLU A 316 6.11 -23.90 -21.93
CA GLU A 316 6.10 -24.21 -23.37
C GLU A 316 7.45 -23.89 -24.05
N LYS A 317 8.21 -22.91 -23.51
CA LYS A 317 9.53 -22.46 -23.99
C LYS A 317 10.67 -23.47 -23.70
N ASN A 318 10.46 -24.43 -22.81
CA ASN A 318 11.47 -25.42 -22.37
C ASN A 318 10.87 -26.80 -22.03
N ILE A 319 9.71 -27.12 -22.60
CA ILE A 319 8.92 -28.33 -22.32
C ILE A 319 9.69 -29.64 -22.55
N THR A 320 10.57 -29.67 -23.55
CA THR A 320 11.44 -30.81 -23.87
C THR A 320 12.42 -31.21 -22.77
N LYS A 321 12.63 -30.37 -21.74
CA LYS A 321 13.42 -30.72 -20.55
C LYS A 321 12.73 -31.69 -19.61
N ALA A 322 11.41 -31.82 -19.68
CA ALA A 322 10.64 -32.74 -18.86
C ALA A 322 10.67 -34.20 -19.39
N ASN A 323 11.34 -34.45 -20.51
CA ASN A 323 11.50 -35.82 -21.03
C ASN A 323 12.38 -36.67 -20.11
N ASN A 324 11.89 -37.88 -19.80
CA ASN A 324 12.46 -38.85 -18.86
C ASN A 324 12.50 -38.33 -17.41
N THR A 325 11.50 -37.54 -17.02
CA THR A 325 11.31 -37.05 -15.65
C THR A 325 9.84 -36.95 -15.32
N ASP A 326 9.49 -37.02 -14.04
CA ASP A 326 8.17 -36.63 -13.56
C ASP A 326 7.91 -35.13 -13.82
N LEU A 327 6.64 -34.78 -14.04
CA LEU A 327 6.19 -33.41 -14.22
C LEU A 327 5.01 -33.10 -13.29
N GLU A 328 5.23 -32.17 -12.35
CA GLU A 328 4.21 -31.73 -11.40
C GLU A 328 3.60 -30.38 -11.83
N PHE A 329 2.28 -30.31 -11.93
CA PHE A 329 1.50 -29.06 -11.94
C PHE A 329 0.96 -28.84 -10.53
N ARG A 330 1.41 -27.77 -9.86
CA ARG A 330 1.12 -27.50 -8.44
C ARG A 330 0.59 -26.10 -8.20
N THR A 331 -0.29 -25.98 -7.21
CA THR A 331 -0.61 -24.71 -6.54
C THR A 331 -0.73 -24.90 -5.02
N VAL A 332 -0.88 -23.79 -4.29
CA VAL A 332 -1.30 -23.79 -2.88
C VAL A 332 -2.52 -22.88 -2.77
N VAL A 333 -3.51 -23.32 -1.99
CA VAL A 333 -4.76 -22.60 -1.76
C VAL A 333 -4.98 -22.36 -0.27
N GLN A 334 -5.72 -21.30 0.05
CA GLN A 334 -6.18 -20.97 1.39
C GLN A 334 -7.65 -20.63 1.31
N ASN A 335 -8.50 -21.46 1.91
CA ASN A 335 -9.91 -21.12 2.11
C ASN A 335 -9.99 -19.94 3.10
N LEU A 336 -10.88 -19.00 2.78
CA LEU A 336 -11.06 -17.73 3.48
C LEU A 336 -12.40 -17.65 4.23
N VAL A 337 -13.29 -18.63 4.03
CA VAL A 337 -14.64 -18.66 4.61
C VAL A 337 -14.89 -19.88 5.48
N ASN A 338 -15.81 -19.76 6.44
CA ASN A 338 -16.20 -20.86 7.33
C ASN A 338 -17.22 -21.82 6.67
N ARG A 339 -16.83 -22.38 5.53
CA ARG A 339 -17.49 -23.51 4.85
C ARG A 339 -16.47 -24.22 3.97
N GLU A 340 -16.69 -25.49 3.64
CA GLU A 340 -15.81 -26.19 2.70
C GLU A 340 -15.86 -25.53 1.30
N GLN A 341 -14.81 -25.78 0.51
CA GLN A 341 -14.69 -25.31 -0.86
C GLN A 341 -14.23 -26.48 -1.74
N HIS A 342 -14.86 -26.69 -2.90
CA HIS A 342 -14.52 -27.80 -3.78
C HIS A 342 -13.78 -27.28 -5.02
N LEU A 343 -12.54 -27.75 -5.22
CA LEU A 343 -11.69 -27.35 -6.33
C LEU A 343 -11.33 -28.55 -7.22
N LYS A 344 -11.37 -28.36 -8.55
CA LYS A 344 -10.83 -29.32 -9.51
C LYS A 344 -9.57 -28.75 -10.16
N MET A 345 -8.48 -29.50 -10.08
CA MET A 345 -7.33 -29.31 -10.96
C MET A 345 -7.55 -30.11 -12.24
N SER A 346 -7.20 -29.52 -13.38
CA SER A 346 -7.14 -30.17 -14.68
C SER A 346 -5.78 -29.84 -15.29
N PHE A 347 -5.05 -30.83 -15.78
CA PHE A 347 -3.78 -30.59 -16.47
C PHE A 347 -3.69 -31.47 -17.70
N GLN A 348 -3.30 -30.87 -18.83
CA GLN A 348 -3.03 -31.61 -20.05
C GLN A 348 -1.84 -31.02 -20.81
N ILE A 349 -1.20 -31.88 -21.61
CA ILE A 349 -0.16 -31.51 -22.57
C ILE A 349 -0.68 -31.82 -23.97
N ILE A 350 -0.83 -30.77 -24.78
CA ILE A 350 -1.29 -30.85 -26.16
C ILE A 350 -0.06 -30.86 -27.07
N GLY A 351 -0.01 -31.79 -28.02
CA GLY A 351 1.06 -31.87 -29.01
C GLY A 351 1.17 -30.63 -29.88
N ALA A 352 2.32 -30.45 -30.52
CA ALA A 352 2.60 -29.35 -31.44
C ALA A 352 1.65 -29.26 -32.66
N ASP A 353 0.87 -30.31 -32.95
CA ASP A 353 -0.21 -30.31 -33.94
C ASP A 353 -1.49 -29.58 -33.48
N GLY A 354 -1.57 -29.22 -32.19
CA GLY A 354 -2.72 -28.60 -31.56
C GLY A 354 -3.94 -29.50 -31.38
N LYS A 355 -3.80 -30.83 -31.60
CA LYS A 355 -4.90 -31.80 -31.60
C LYS A 355 -4.63 -33.02 -30.74
N THR A 356 -3.41 -33.55 -30.76
CA THR A 356 -3.05 -34.75 -30.01
C THR A 356 -2.92 -34.40 -28.52
N VAL A 357 -3.69 -35.05 -27.65
CA VAL A 357 -3.46 -35.00 -26.20
C VAL A 357 -2.40 -36.06 -25.86
N LYS A 358 -1.25 -35.63 -25.33
CA LYS A 358 -0.14 -36.53 -24.96
C LYS A 358 -0.26 -37.03 -23.51
N TYR A 359 -0.70 -36.14 -22.62
CA TYR A 359 -0.94 -36.39 -21.20
C TYR A 359 -2.16 -35.60 -20.77
N GLN A 360 -3.00 -36.18 -19.92
CA GLN A 360 -4.15 -35.53 -19.32
C GLN A 360 -4.47 -36.20 -17.98
N GLU A 361 -4.82 -35.39 -16.98
CA GLU A 361 -5.33 -35.86 -15.68
C GLU A 361 -6.25 -34.79 -15.08
N GLU A 362 -7.25 -35.21 -14.31
CA GLU A 362 -8.08 -34.31 -13.51
C GLU A 362 -8.20 -34.82 -12.07
N LYS A 363 -8.18 -33.90 -11.10
CA LYS A 363 -8.28 -34.26 -9.68
C LYS A 363 -9.06 -33.24 -8.88
N THR A 364 -10.08 -33.72 -8.18
CA THR A 364 -10.93 -32.93 -7.28
C THR A 364 -10.38 -32.95 -5.86
N TYR A 365 -10.55 -31.83 -5.15
CA TYR A 365 -10.10 -31.59 -3.79
C TYR A 365 -11.21 -30.92 -3.00
N THR A 366 -11.39 -31.34 -1.75
CA THR A 366 -12.15 -30.59 -0.74
C THR A 366 -11.14 -29.80 0.10
N ILE A 367 -11.33 -28.49 0.17
CA ILE A 367 -10.50 -27.59 0.97
C ILE A 367 -11.26 -27.32 2.28
N PRO A 368 -10.68 -27.63 3.46
CA PRO A 368 -11.38 -27.48 4.73
C PRO A 368 -11.83 -26.04 5.00
N ALA A 369 -12.92 -25.89 5.74
CA ALA A 369 -13.44 -24.60 6.18
C ALA A 369 -12.43 -23.81 7.05
N LEU A 370 -12.41 -22.48 6.93
CA LEU A 370 -11.72 -21.61 7.89
C LEU A 370 -12.58 -21.45 9.16
N SER A 371 -12.71 -22.54 9.92
CA SER A 371 -13.47 -22.60 11.17
C SER A 371 -12.75 -21.93 12.34
N ASN A 372 -11.40 -21.92 12.32
CA ASN A 372 -10.56 -21.31 13.33
C ASN A 372 -9.62 -20.25 12.73
N SER A 373 -9.95 -18.97 12.92
CA SER A 373 -9.16 -17.84 12.41
C SER A 373 -7.75 -17.72 13.02
N TYR A 374 -7.49 -18.39 14.15
CA TYR A 374 -6.18 -18.49 14.80
C TYR A 374 -5.31 -19.63 14.26
N ASN A 375 -5.90 -20.68 13.65
CA ASN A 375 -5.15 -21.75 12.98
C ASN A 375 -5.49 -21.85 11.49
N PRO A 376 -5.06 -20.88 10.66
CA PRO A 376 -5.39 -20.87 9.23
C PRO A 376 -4.76 -22.00 8.42
N ASP A 377 -3.82 -22.79 8.95
CA ASP A 377 -3.21 -23.91 8.20
C ASP A 377 -4.14 -25.12 8.06
N GLU A 378 -5.13 -25.28 8.95
CA GLU A 378 -6.22 -26.26 8.79
C GLU A 378 -6.99 -26.04 7.48
N ALA A 379 -7.20 -24.78 7.10
CA ALA A 379 -7.94 -24.35 5.91
C ALA A 379 -7.04 -24.09 4.68
N ARG A 380 -5.80 -24.57 4.70
CA ARG A 380 -4.79 -24.38 3.64
C ARG A 380 -4.41 -25.72 3.03
N GLU A 381 -4.31 -25.79 1.71
CA GLU A 381 -3.93 -27.04 1.05
C GLU A 381 -2.95 -26.87 -0.12
N SER A 382 -2.13 -27.89 -0.36
CA SER A 382 -1.18 -27.95 -1.48
C SER A 382 -1.68 -28.94 -2.52
N LEU A 383 -2.18 -28.42 -3.64
CA LEU A 383 -2.83 -29.20 -4.68
C LEU A 383 -1.82 -29.51 -5.80
N SER A 384 -1.75 -30.77 -6.25
CA SER A 384 -0.93 -31.11 -7.42
C SER A 384 -1.38 -32.34 -8.22
N ILE A 385 -1.14 -32.24 -9.52
CA ILE A 385 -1.22 -33.33 -10.50
C ILE A 385 0.23 -33.66 -10.91
N VAL A 386 0.56 -34.94 -10.96
CA VAL A 386 1.89 -35.44 -11.38
C VAL A 386 1.70 -36.40 -12.54
N PHE A 387 2.39 -36.14 -13.65
CA PHE A 387 2.63 -37.15 -14.67
C PHE A 387 3.98 -37.82 -14.38
N SER A 388 3.98 -39.14 -14.25
CA SER A 388 5.21 -39.91 -14.04
C SER A 388 5.92 -40.25 -15.36
N ASP A 389 7.25 -40.33 -15.32
CA ASP A 389 8.11 -40.80 -16.42
C ASP A 389 7.80 -40.17 -17.79
N VAL A 390 7.52 -38.86 -17.83
CA VAL A 390 7.03 -38.17 -19.03
C VAL A 390 8.04 -38.28 -20.18
N TYR A 391 7.61 -38.78 -21.34
CA TYR A 391 8.40 -38.89 -22.56
C TYR A 391 7.65 -38.37 -23.81
N GLY A 392 8.35 -38.27 -24.94
CA GLY A 392 7.76 -37.90 -26.23
C GLY A 392 7.41 -36.42 -26.39
N LEU A 393 7.87 -35.55 -25.48
CA LEU A 393 7.63 -34.11 -25.55
C LEU A 393 8.53 -33.44 -26.61
N SER A 394 7.93 -32.54 -27.38
CA SER A 394 8.53 -31.83 -28.52
C SER A 394 8.41 -30.32 -28.37
N ASN A 395 9.31 -29.57 -29.01
CA ASN A 395 9.18 -28.11 -29.09
C ASN A 395 7.91 -27.74 -29.86
N GLY A 396 7.07 -26.90 -29.27
CA GLY A 396 5.76 -26.53 -29.83
C GLY A 396 4.58 -27.21 -29.12
N ASP A 397 4.84 -28.24 -28.30
CA ASP A 397 3.84 -28.78 -27.38
C ASP A 397 3.40 -27.69 -26.39
N ARG A 398 2.12 -27.70 -26.03
CA ARG A 398 1.45 -26.68 -25.23
C ARG A 398 1.02 -27.25 -23.89
N LEU A 399 1.10 -26.42 -22.86
CA LEU A 399 0.61 -26.74 -21.52
C LEU A 399 -0.79 -26.16 -21.38
N ASP A 400 -1.68 -26.84 -20.69
CA ASP A 400 -3.00 -26.31 -20.35
C ASP A 400 -3.37 -26.83 -18.95
N GLY A 401 -2.99 -26.07 -17.94
CA GLY A 401 -3.26 -26.36 -16.53
C GLY A 401 -4.29 -25.39 -15.99
N LYS A 402 -5.29 -25.88 -15.26
CA LYS A 402 -6.39 -25.08 -14.68
C LYS A 402 -6.68 -25.48 -13.24
N VAL A 403 -7.08 -24.51 -12.44
CA VAL A 403 -7.69 -24.67 -11.11
C VAL A 403 -9.08 -24.07 -11.21
N ILE A 404 -10.10 -24.89 -10.93
CA ILE A 404 -11.51 -24.61 -11.23
C ILE A 404 -12.31 -24.75 -9.94
N ASN A 405 -13.18 -23.78 -9.64
CA ASN A 405 -14.21 -23.92 -8.61
C ASN A 405 -15.27 -24.92 -9.11
N VAL A 406 -15.51 -26.01 -8.38
CA VAL A 406 -16.44 -27.07 -8.80
C VAL A 406 -17.89 -26.59 -8.77
N ASP A 407 -18.23 -25.75 -7.80
CA ASP A 407 -19.60 -25.31 -7.52
C ASP A 407 -20.06 -24.23 -8.51
N THR A 408 -19.14 -23.35 -8.95
CA THR A 408 -19.44 -22.26 -9.92
C THR A 408 -18.97 -22.54 -11.34
N GLY A 409 -18.06 -23.49 -11.55
CA GLY A 409 -17.37 -23.73 -12.82
C GLY A 409 -16.29 -22.69 -13.17
N GLU A 410 -16.02 -21.73 -12.29
CA GLU A 410 -15.08 -20.63 -12.54
C GLU A 410 -13.62 -21.11 -12.60
N VAL A 411 -12.86 -20.63 -13.59
CA VAL A 411 -11.41 -20.90 -13.70
C VAL A 411 -10.63 -19.88 -12.87
N LEU A 412 -10.41 -20.21 -11.60
CA LEU A 412 -9.70 -19.36 -10.62
C LEU A 412 -8.23 -19.12 -10.99
N ALA A 413 -7.54 -20.11 -11.57
CA ALA A 413 -6.15 -19.97 -12.00
C ALA A 413 -5.76 -20.91 -13.15
N THR A 414 -4.65 -20.60 -13.81
CA THR A 414 -4.08 -21.40 -14.91
C THR A 414 -2.56 -21.49 -14.82
N ASP A 415 -1.93 -22.35 -15.63
CA ASP A 415 -0.47 -22.38 -15.83
C ASP A 415 0.11 -21.03 -16.29
N LYS A 416 -0.74 -20.17 -16.88
CA LYS A 416 -0.39 -18.84 -17.41
C LYS A 416 -0.68 -17.67 -16.46
N THR A 417 -1.37 -17.87 -15.34
CA THR A 417 -1.73 -16.76 -14.43
C THR A 417 -0.49 -16.00 -13.91
N ALA A 418 0.65 -16.68 -13.74
CA ALA A 418 1.91 -16.03 -13.38
C ALA A 418 2.50 -15.10 -14.47
N GLU A 419 2.18 -15.32 -15.75
CA GLU A 419 2.61 -14.51 -16.90
C GLU A 419 1.51 -13.52 -17.37
N GLN A 420 0.34 -13.49 -16.73
CA GLN A 420 -0.83 -12.67 -17.10
C GLN A 420 -0.48 -11.17 -17.24
N GLU A 421 -0.87 -10.57 -18.36
CA GLU A 421 -0.81 -9.11 -18.53
C GLU A 421 -1.91 -8.45 -17.70
N TRP A 422 -1.58 -7.31 -17.07
CA TRP A 422 -2.51 -6.52 -16.28
C TRP A 422 -2.83 -5.22 -17.00
N SER A 423 -4.13 -4.89 -17.05
CA SER A 423 -4.67 -3.63 -17.52
C SER A 423 -5.11 -2.77 -16.34
N ARG A 424 -5.33 -1.48 -16.58
CA ARG A 424 -5.84 -0.54 -15.57
C ARG A 424 -7.24 -0.06 -15.95
N VAL A 425 -8.19 -0.22 -15.04
CA VAL A 425 -9.49 0.46 -15.09
C VAL A 425 -9.37 1.68 -14.18
N ASN A 426 -9.53 2.86 -14.77
CA ASN A 426 -9.41 4.15 -14.09
C ASN A 426 -10.82 4.69 -13.86
N ILE A 427 -11.24 4.76 -12.60
CA ILE A 427 -12.58 5.17 -12.20
C ILE A 427 -12.56 6.65 -11.83
N HIS A 428 -13.37 7.45 -12.53
CA HIS A 428 -13.53 8.89 -12.31
C HIS A 428 -14.91 9.18 -11.72
N TYR A 429 -15.02 10.27 -10.95
CA TYR A 429 -16.27 10.70 -10.33
C TYR A 429 -16.61 12.12 -10.80
N GLN A 430 -17.83 12.32 -11.26
CA GLN A 430 -18.32 13.62 -11.72
C GLN A 430 -19.69 13.93 -11.13
N VAL A 431 -19.91 15.18 -10.76
CA VAL A 431 -21.22 15.69 -10.35
C VAL A 431 -21.94 16.20 -11.60
N LYS A 432 -23.19 15.78 -11.81
CA LYS A 432 -24.11 16.34 -12.80
C LYS A 432 -24.73 17.61 -12.23
N ASN A 433 -24.50 18.73 -12.90
CA ASN A 433 -25.02 20.04 -12.52
C ASN A 433 -26.46 20.21 -13.03
N ALA A 434 -27.21 21.13 -12.42
CA ALA A 434 -28.60 21.40 -12.79
C ALA A 434 -28.78 21.93 -14.23
N ASP A 435 -27.72 22.50 -14.82
CA ASP A 435 -27.67 22.94 -16.22
C ASP A 435 -27.39 21.80 -17.23
N GLY A 436 -27.28 20.55 -16.74
CA GLY A 436 -26.97 19.37 -17.56
C GLY A 436 -25.48 19.17 -17.85
N THR A 437 -24.59 20.05 -17.36
CA THR A 437 -23.14 19.85 -17.47
C THR A 437 -22.63 18.82 -16.44
N SER A 438 -21.35 18.47 -16.50
CA SER A 438 -20.72 17.64 -15.48
C SER A 438 -19.31 18.13 -15.15
N THR A 439 -19.01 18.16 -13.85
CA THR A 439 -17.74 18.65 -13.29
C THR A 439 -17.09 17.58 -12.41
N LEU A 440 -15.76 17.61 -12.26
CA LEU A 440 -15.06 16.68 -11.37
C LEU A 440 -15.53 16.86 -9.93
N LEU A 441 -15.71 15.75 -9.21
CA LEU A 441 -16.05 15.78 -7.78
C LEU A 441 -14.81 16.25 -6.98
N PRO A 442 -14.89 17.34 -6.19
CA PRO A 442 -13.71 18.05 -5.70
C PRO A 442 -12.88 17.24 -4.70
N CYS A 443 -13.52 16.44 -3.86
CA CYS A 443 -12.89 15.66 -2.79
C CYS A 443 -12.64 14.19 -3.17
N ALA A 444 -12.48 13.88 -4.46
CA ALA A 444 -12.19 12.51 -4.91
C ALA A 444 -11.17 12.43 -6.05
N ASP A 445 -10.18 11.56 -5.87
CA ASP A 445 -9.18 11.20 -6.85
C ASP A 445 -9.55 9.96 -7.67
N THR A 446 -9.15 9.91 -8.94
CA THR A 446 -9.30 8.74 -9.81
C THR A 446 -8.77 7.46 -9.14
N ALA A 447 -9.65 6.49 -8.86
CA ALA A 447 -9.27 5.17 -8.39
C ALA A 447 -8.66 4.36 -9.55
N THR A 448 -7.67 3.51 -9.26
CA THR A 448 -6.99 2.69 -10.28
C THR A 448 -7.07 1.22 -9.89
N VAL A 449 -7.99 0.50 -10.53
CA VAL A 449 -8.14 -0.95 -10.39
C VAL A 449 -7.24 -1.65 -11.40
N TYR A 450 -6.56 -2.71 -10.96
CA TYR A 450 -5.77 -3.59 -11.80
C TYR A 450 -6.59 -4.82 -12.14
N VAL A 451 -6.87 -5.03 -13.43
CA VAL A 451 -7.68 -6.16 -13.92
C VAL A 451 -6.83 -7.04 -14.84
N PRO A 452 -6.98 -8.39 -14.80
CA PRO A 452 -6.42 -9.27 -15.81
C PRO A 452 -6.84 -8.87 -17.22
N LYS A 453 -5.87 -8.63 -18.10
CA LYS A 453 -6.14 -8.28 -19.49
C LYS A 453 -6.85 -9.42 -20.23
N ASN A 454 -7.88 -9.06 -20.99
CA ASN A 454 -8.84 -9.91 -21.68
C ASN A 454 -9.84 -10.64 -20.75
N SER A 455 -10.04 -10.20 -19.51
CA SER A 455 -11.18 -10.62 -18.68
C SER A 455 -12.36 -9.63 -18.77
N THR A 456 -13.51 -10.05 -18.24
CA THR A 456 -14.55 -9.13 -17.80
C THR A 456 -14.18 -8.57 -16.42
N TYR A 457 -14.54 -7.33 -16.15
CA TYR A 457 -14.52 -6.68 -14.85
C TYR A 457 -15.96 -6.32 -14.48
N ILE A 458 -16.40 -6.69 -13.27
CA ILE A 458 -17.72 -6.31 -12.75
C ILE A 458 -17.59 -4.93 -12.12
N LEU A 459 -18.35 -3.98 -12.62
CA LEU A 459 -18.43 -2.62 -12.08
C LEU A 459 -19.25 -2.67 -10.78
N ARG A 460 -18.66 -2.17 -9.70
CA ARG A 460 -19.30 -2.06 -8.38
C ARG A 460 -19.80 -0.62 -8.17
N ASN A 461 -20.60 -0.39 -7.13
CA ASN A 461 -21.21 0.92 -6.85
C ASN A 461 -20.47 1.65 -5.72
N PRO A 462 -19.57 2.60 -6.02
CA PRO A 462 -18.99 3.48 -5.03
C PRO A 462 -20.00 4.58 -4.66
N GLU A 463 -20.79 4.36 -3.62
CA GLU A 463 -21.60 5.42 -3.01
C GLU A 463 -20.68 6.51 -2.42
N LEU A 464 -21.06 7.78 -2.43
CA LEU A 464 -20.22 8.86 -1.89
C LEU A 464 -21.00 9.67 -0.85
N SER A 465 -20.38 9.95 0.30
CA SER A 465 -21.01 10.75 1.35
C SER A 465 -21.38 12.14 0.82
N GLY A 466 -22.63 12.56 1.05
CA GLY A 466 -23.20 13.79 0.47
C GLY A 466 -23.74 13.66 -0.97
N TYR A 467 -23.61 12.50 -1.64
CA TYR A 467 -24.03 12.32 -3.03
C TYR A 467 -24.95 11.12 -3.24
N ILE A 468 -25.72 11.16 -4.33
CA ILE A 468 -26.54 10.06 -4.88
C ILE A 468 -25.88 9.60 -6.18
N LEU A 469 -25.69 8.29 -6.34
CA LEU A 469 -25.17 7.71 -7.58
C LEU A 469 -26.26 7.74 -8.68
N ALA A 470 -25.97 8.38 -9.80
CA ALA A 470 -26.86 8.57 -10.95
C ALA A 470 -26.43 7.76 -12.20
N GLY A 471 -25.68 6.68 -12.00
CA GLY A 471 -25.20 5.76 -13.04
C GLY A 471 -23.75 5.99 -13.49
N ASN A 472 -23.34 5.27 -14.54
CA ASN A 472 -21.97 5.28 -15.07
C ASN A 472 -21.92 5.48 -16.59
N SER A 473 -20.76 5.83 -17.14
CA SER A 473 -20.59 6.19 -18.56
C SER A 473 -20.75 5.05 -19.57
N LEU A 474 -20.99 3.82 -19.13
CA LEU A 474 -21.33 2.67 -19.99
C LEU A 474 -22.82 2.28 -19.89
N ASN A 475 -23.56 2.78 -18.88
CA ASN A 475 -24.91 2.33 -18.53
C ASN A 475 -25.03 0.79 -18.40
N GLN A 476 -23.97 0.15 -17.89
CA GLN A 476 -23.83 -1.29 -17.73
C GLN A 476 -23.01 -1.60 -16.47
N ASP A 477 -23.16 -2.81 -15.93
CA ASP A 477 -22.48 -3.27 -14.72
C ASP A 477 -21.25 -4.16 -15.03
N GLU A 478 -20.90 -4.33 -16.31
CA GLU A 478 -19.76 -5.12 -16.76
C GLU A 478 -18.90 -4.38 -17.79
N LEU A 479 -17.58 -4.64 -17.75
CA LEU A 479 -16.61 -4.08 -18.69
C LEU A 479 -15.64 -5.15 -19.18
N LYS A 480 -15.55 -5.36 -20.50
CA LYS A 480 -14.52 -6.22 -21.11
C LYS A 480 -13.19 -5.45 -21.24
N VAL A 481 -12.17 -5.87 -20.51
CA VAL A 481 -10.89 -5.14 -20.39
C VAL A 481 -9.86 -5.67 -21.37
N THR A 482 -9.87 -5.16 -22.61
CA THR A 482 -8.91 -5.55 -23.67
C THR A 482 -7.74 -4.57 -23.82
N GLU A 483 -7.99 -3.29 -23.59
CA GLU A 483 -6.98 -2.23 -23.65
C GLU A 483 -6.09 -2.20 -22.41
N ALA A 484 -4.92 -1.56 -22.50
CA ALA A 484 -4.00 -1.44 -21.36
C ALA A 484 -4.49 -0.45 -20.29
N ASP A 485 -5.30 0.52 -20.70
CA ASP A 485 -5.84 1.61 -19.90
C ASP A 485 -7.27 1.90 -20.36
N THR A 486 -8.25 1.61 -19.52
CA THR A 486 -9.66 1.91 -19.76
C THR A 486 -10.13 2.94 -18.73
N ASN A 487 -11.08 3.80 -19.09
CA ASN A 487 -11.66 4.81 -18.21
C ASN A 487 -13.17 4.57 -18.08
N ILE A 488 -13.69 4.69 -16.86
CA ILE A 488 -15.11 4.69 -16.54
C ILE A 488 -15.40 5.93 -15.70
N THR A 489 -16.50 6.62 -15.97
CA THR A 489 -16.95 7.77 -15.16
C THR A 489 -18.25 7.44 -14.48
N TYR A 490 -18.31 7.58 -13.16
CA TYR A 490 -19.54 7.53 -12.37
C TYR A 490 -20.08 8.94 -12.20
N TYR A 491 -21.39 9.08 -12.36
CA TYR A 491 -22.09 10.36 -12.30
C TYR A 491 -22.89 10.45 -11.01
N TYR A 492 -22.84 11.60 -10.35
CA TYR A 492 -23.47 11.84 -9.07
C TYR A 492 -24.37 13.07 -9.09
N GLN A 493 -25.33 13.10 -8.18
CA GLN A 493 -26.09 14.30 -7.82
C GLN A 493 -25.82 14.61 -6.35
N VAL A 494 -25.82 15.90 -5.98
CA VAL A 494 -25.71 16.31 -4.58
C VAL A 494 -26.98 15.87 -3.84
N LYS A 495 -26.86 15.30 -2.65
CA LYS A 495 -28.01 15.07 -1.76
C LYS A 495 -28.54 16.43 -1.33
N SER A 496 -29.77 16.77 -1.72
CA SER A 496 -30.42 17.97 -1.22
C SER A 496 -30.87 17.75 0.22
N ASP A 497 -30.50 18.66 1.12
CA ASP A 497 -30.97 18.67 2.51
C ASP A 497 -32.38 19.30 2.66
N GLN A 498 -33.10 19.53 1.54
CA GLN A 498 -34.54 19.81 1.65
C GLN A 498 -35.27 18.59 2.24
N PRO A 499 -36.15 18.78 3.25
CA PRO A 499 -37.06 17.73 3.63
C PRO A 499 -37.93 17.37 2.42
N GLU A 500 -38.10 16.07 2.19
CA GLU A 500 -39.00 15.55 1.15
C GLU A 500 -40.40 16.13 1.38
N GLU A 501 -40.85 17.03 0.49
CA GLU A 501 -42.21 17.54 0.55
C GLU A 501 -43.16 16.37 0.37
N THR A 502 -43.77 15.95 1.48
CA THR A 502 -44.77 14.90 1.49
C THR A 502 -45.88 15.30 0.53
N PRO A 503 -46.18 14.51 -0.52
CA PRO A 503 -47.15 14.92 -1.53
C PRO A 503 -48.50 15.10 -0.85
N THR A 504 -48.91 16.35 -0.70
CA THR A 504 -50.16 16.72 -0.04
C THR A 504 -51.31 16.29 -0.93
N MET A 505 -51.82 15.08 -0.69
CA MET A 505 -53.04 14.61 -1.32
C MET A 505 -54.20 15.49 -0.87
N THR A 506 -54.50 16.51 -1.67
CA THR A 506 -55.73 17.29 -1.57
C THR A 506 -56.90 16.33 -1.87
N PRO A 507 -57.81 16.07 -0.91
CA PRO A 507 -58.91 15.16 -1.15
C PRO A 507 -59.97 15.84 -2.02
N THR A 508 -60.09 15.41 -3.28
CA THR A 508 -61.17 15.82 -4.17
C THR A 508 -62.49 15.25 -3.67
N VAL A 509 -63.33 16.10 -3.05
CA VAL A 509 -64.64 15.69 -2.54
C VAL A 509 -65.64 15.60 -3.69
N THR A 510 -66.15 14.40 -3.97
CA THR A 510 -67.38 14.22 -4.77
C THR A 510 -68.20 13.07 -4.16
N PRO A 511 -69.48 13.26 -3.82
CA PRO A 511 -70.25 12.28 -3.05
C PRO A 511 -71.07 11.31 -3.92
N SER A 512 -71.28 10.09 -3.43
CA SER A 512 -72.59 9.41 -3.61
C SER A 512 -72.82 8.34 -2.53
N ALA A 513 -74.08 8.12 -2.20
CA ALA A 513 -74.58 7.17 -1.19
C ALA A 513 -74.51 5.71 -1.71
N VAL A 514 -74.74 4.62 -0.95
CA VAL A 514 -75.80 4.30 0.04
C VAL A 514 -75.27 3.20 1.00
N PRO A 515 -75.71 3.14 2.28
CA PRO A 515 -75.20 2.15 3.24
C PRO A 515 -76.00 0.82 3.25
N THR A 516 -75.37 -0.24 3.77
CA THR A 516 -76.06 -1.42 4.30
C THR A 516 -75.44 -1.83 5.64
N ALA A 517 -76.30 -2.01 6.66
CA ALA A 517 -75.97 -2.56 7.97
C ALA A 517 -75.61 -4.07 7.86
N THR A 518 -74.94 -4.73 8.80
CA THR A 518 -75.29 -4.86 10.23
C THR A 518 -74.10 -5.25 11.12
N PRO A 519 -74.19 -5.08 12.45
CA PRO A 519 -73.10 -5.37 13.39
C PRO A 519 -73.14 -6.80 13.95
N THR A 520 -71.99 -7.31 14.39
CA THR A 520 -71.95 -8.44 15.34
C THR A 520 -71.02 -8.10 16.51
N VAL A 521 -71.58 -8.18 17.72
CA VAL A 521 -70.90 -7.93 18.99
C VAL A 521 -70.53 -9.28 19.61
N THR A 522 -69.35 -9.41 20.22
CA THR A 522 -69.22 -9.75 21.65
C THR A 522 -67.75 -9.79 22.10
N PRO A 523 -67.46 -9.36 23.35
CA PRO A 523 -66.14 -9.48 23.97
C PRO A 523 -66.00 -10.77 24.78
N SER A 524 -64.77 -11.13 25.16
CA SER A 524 -64.55 -11.99 26.34
C SER A 524 -63.41 -11.46 27.20
N ALA A 525 -63.77 -10.99 28.40
CA ALA A 525 -62.90 -11.08 29.58
C ALA A 525 -62.96 -12.55 30.09
N VAL A 526 -62.21 -13.06 31.08
CA VAL A 526 -61.81 -12.57 32.42
C VAL A 526 -60.54 -13.34 32.86
N PRO A 527 -59.67 -12.81 33.76
CA PRO A 527 -58.39 -13.43 34.13
C PRO A 527 -58.46 -14.29 35.41
N THR A 528 -57.40 -15.07 35.72
CA THR A 528 -56.93 -15.30 37.12
C THR A 528 -55.55 -15.99 37.20
N ALA A 529 -54.74 -15.56 38.18
CA ALA A 529 -53.80 -16.26 39.10
C ALA A 529 -52.94 -17.47 38.62
N THR A 530 -51.74 -17.79 39.14
CA THR A 530 -51.05 -17.48 40.42
C THR A 530 -49.51 -17.47 40.23
N PRO A 531 -48.73 -16.77 41.07
CA PRO A 531 -47.29 -16.99 41.21
C PRO A 531 -46.99 -18.09 42.25
N THR A 532 -46.10 -19.03 41.95
CA THR A 532 -45.64 -20.04 42.92
C THR A 532 -44.12 -19.99 43.09
N ILE A 533 -43.70 -19.66 44.31
CA ILE A 533 -42.31 -19.70 44.80
C ILE A 533 -42.08 -21.03 45.52
N THR A 534 -40.96 -21.72 45.24
CA THR A 534 -40.28 -22.53 46.26
C THR A 534 -38.79 -22.70 45.91
N PRO A 535 -37.86 -22.42 46.84
CA PRO A 535 -36.43 -22.71 46.68
C PRO A 535 -36.06 -24.10 47.25
N THR A 536 -34.85 -24.60 46.97
CA THR A 536 -34.24 -25.70 47.75
C THR A 536 -32.71 -25.52 47.81
N GLU A 537 -32.09 -26.05 48.85
CA GLU A 537 -30.87 -25.53 49.47
C GLU A 537 -29.54 -26.20 49.06
N ALA A 538 -28.45 -25.66 49.63
CA ALA A 538 -27.06 -26.13 49.63
C ALA A 538 -26.90 -27.37 50.59
N PRO A 539 -25.70 -27.80 51.10
CA PRO A 539 -24.34 -27.24 51.01
C PRO A 539 -23.18 -28.27 50.82
N THR A 540 -21.94 -27.79 50.70
CA THR A 540 -20.82 -28.22 51.59
C THR A 540 -19.56 -27.35 51.44
N VAL A 541 -18.66 -27.44 52.41
CA VAL A 541 -17.59 -26.46 52.71
C VAL A 541 -16.23 -27.15 52.70
N THR A 542 -15.16 -26.49 52.23
CA THR A 542 -13.91 -26.33 53.01
C THR A 542 -12.91 -25.38 52.33
N PRO A 543 -12.30 -24.44 53.06
CA PRO A 543 -11.14 -23.68 52.61
C PRO A 543 -9.82 -24.34 53.05
N THR A 544 -8.76 -24.18 52.26
CA THR A 544 -7.40 -24.54 52.69
C THR A 544 -6.48 -23.33 52.65
N VAL A 545 -6.09 -22.86 53.83
CA VAL A 545 -4.99 -21.92 54.03
C VAL A 545 -3.89 -22.68 54.76
N THR A 546 -2.64 -22.58 54.32
CA THR A 546 -1.47 -22.94 55.14
C THR A 546 -0.44 -21.81 55.08
N PRO A 547 -0.04 -21.25 56.23
CA PRO A 547 0.98 -20.20 56.29
C PRO A 547 2.38 -20.79 56.45
N SER A 548 3.39 -19.99 56.16
CA SER A 548 4.70 -20.10 56.84
C SER A 548 5.27 -18.71 57.07
N VAL A 549 5.82 -18.49 58.26
CA VAL A 549 6.36 -17.23 58.79
C VAL A 549 7.82 -17.49 59.21
N VAL A 550 8.52 -16.44 59.68
CA VAL A 550 9.77 -16.41 60.50
C VAL A 550 10.98 -15.82 59.73
N PRO A 551 11.76 -14.88 60.32
CA PRO A 551 11.90 -13.54 59.73
C PRO A 551 13.35 -12.96 59.80
N THR A 552 13.47 -11.64 60.04
CA THR A 552 14.69 -10.79 60.28
C THR A 552 15.37 -10.23 59.01
N VAL A 553 15.86 -8.98 58.92
CA VAL A 553 15.98 -7.86 59.90
C VAL A 553 15.79 -6.47 59.24
N THR A 554 15.40 -5.48 60.06
CA THR A 554 15.38 -4.01 59.83
C THR A 554 16.78 -3.35 59.95
N PRO A 555 16.93 -2.01 59.93
CA PRO A 555 16.55 -0.99 58.92
C PRO A 555 17.76 -0.06 58.56
N THR A 556 17.62 0.94 57.68
CA THR A 556 18.38 2.22 57.85
C THR A 556 17.80 3.43 57.09
N ALA A 557 18.14 4.61 57.59
CA ALA A 557 17.52 5.91 57.32
C ALA A 557 17.95 6.62 56.02
N THR A 558 17.17 7.65 55.68
CA THR A 558 17.52 8.82 54.86
C THR A 558 18.88 9.44 55.22
N PRO A 559 19.55 10.13 54.28
CA PRO A 559 19.49 11.60 54.40
C PRO A 559 19.33 12.39 53.09
N THR A 560 18.79 13.60 53.25
CA THR A 560 18.62 14.67 52.26
C THR A 560 19.94 15.34 51.88
N VAL A 561 20.16 15.71 50.60
CA VAL A 561 21.05 16.84 50.26
C VAL A 561 20.63 17.53 48.94
N THR A 562 20.50 18.86 49.00
CA THR A 562 20.57 19.80 47.85
C THR A 562 21.75 20.76 48.07
N PRO A 563 22.52 21.09 47.02
CA PRO A 563 22.56 22.48 46.48
C PRO A 563 22.55 22.50 44.93
N SER A 564 22.08 23.53 44.22
CA SER A 564 22.68 24.87 43.96
C SER A 564 24.14 24.78 43.41
N VAL A 565 24.62 25.49 42.38
CA VAL A 565 24.38 26.90 41.96
C VAL A 565 24.65 27.12 40.44
N VAL A 566 24.34 28.33 39.95
CA VAL A 566 24.52 28.92 38.59
C VAL A 566 26.00 29.27 38.26
N PRO A 567 26.43 29.30 36.97
CA PRO A 567 26.80 30.58 36.34
C PRO A 567 26.34 30.78 34.88
N THR A 568 25.64 31.89 34.67
CA THR A 568 25.82 32.95 33.65
C THR A 568 26.99 32.87 32.65
N ALA A 569 26.71 33.11 31.35
CA ALA A 569 27.05 34.37 30.64
C ALA A 569 26.86 34.30 29.10
N THR A 570 26.34 35.39 28.51
CA THR A 570 26.30 35.69 27.06
C THR A 570 27.68 36.07 26.50
N PRO A 571 27.88 36.05 25.17
CA PRO A 571 27.84 37.35 24.47
C PRO A 571 27.09 37.37 23.13
N THR A 572 26.66 38.57 22.77
CA THR A 572 25.85 38.96 21.61
C THR A 572 26.72 39.31 20.39
N ILE A 573 26.27 39.00 19.16
CA ILE A 573 26.49 39.87 17.99
C ILE A 573 25.44 39.64 16.89
N THR A 574 24.81 40.73 16.46
CA THR A 574 23.97 40.90 15.26
C THR A 574 24.75 41.73 14.20
N PRO A 575 24.14 42.17 13.09
CA PRO A 575 23.72 41.42 11.90
C PRO A 575 24.48 41.89 10.62
N SER A 576 24.23 41.29 9.44
CA SER A 576 23.96 42.07 8.19
C SER A 576 23.63 41.20 6.95
N GLU A 577 22.69 41.73 6.17
CA GLU A 577 22.50 41.71 4.69
C GLU A 577 22.47 40.43 3.84
N ALA A 578 21.43 40.40 2.99
CA ALA A 578 21.34 39.59 1.77
C ALA A 578 22.12 40.27 0.60
N PRO A 579 22.34 39.55 -0.51
CA PRO A 579 21.41 39.83 -1.62
C PRO A 579 20.96 38.61 -2.44
N THR A 580 19.85 38.81 -3.14
CA THR A 580 19.22 37.92 -4.14
C THR A 580 20.07 37.67 -5.38
N VAL A 581 20.10 36.42 -5.87
CA VAL A 581 20.03 36.15 -7.32
C VAL A 581 19.39 34.79 -7.64
N THR A 582 18.24 34.81 -8.31
CA THR A 582 17.79 33.76 -9.22
C THR A 582 18.73 33.73 -10.45
N PRO A 583 19.05 32.58 -11.04
CA PRO A 583 18.27 32.24 -12.24
C PRO A 583 18.04 30.73 -12.50
N THR A 584 16.86 30.49 -13.06
CA THR A 584 16.40 29.27 -13.74
C THR A 584 17.27 28.89 -14.94
N MET A 585 17.45 27.58 -15.22
CA MET A 585 17.65 27.11 -16.61
C MET A 585 17.51 25.57 -16.75
N ALA A 586 16.65 25.14 -17.66
CA ALA A 586 16.33 23.73 -17.93
C ALA A 586 17.42 22.98 -18.73
N PRO A 587 17.54 21.64 -18.58
CA PRO A 587 18.43 20.84 -19.43
C PRO A 587 17.79 20.52 -20.79
N SER A 588 18.20 21.24 -21.83
CA SER A 588 17.89 20.92 -23.24
C SER A 588 18.54 19.59 -23.68
N ALA A 589 17.92 18.92 -24.66
CA ALA A 589 18.41 17.67 -25.24
C ALA A 589 18.09 17.60 -26.75
N THR A 590 19.07 17.96 -27.59
CA THR A 590 19.00 17.87 -29.05
C THR A 590 19.23 16.44 -29.58
N PRO A 591 18.40 15.95 -30.53
CA PRO A 591 18.61 14.67 -31.21
C PRO A 591 19.14 14.83 -32.65
N ILE A 592 19.94 13.88 -33.13
CA ILE A 592 20.43 13.79 -34.53
C ILE A 592 20.03 12.42 -35.13
N LYS A 593 19.63 12.40 -36.41
CA LYS A 593 19.23 11.22 -37.23
C LYS A 593 20.42 10.76 -38.13
N GLN A 594 20.50 9.56 -38.72
CA GLN A 594 19.54 8.44 -38.77
C GLN A 594 20.17 7.06 -38.44
N LYS A 595 20.95 6.40 -39.32
CA LYS A 595 20.42 5.32 -40.21
C LYS A 595 20.08 3.99 -39.49
N LYS A 596 19.37 3.08 -40.18
CA LYS A 596 18.92 1.73 -39.75
C LYS A 596 20.06 0.69 -39.76
N GLY A 597 19.87 -0.47 -39.12
CA GLY A 597 20.64 -1.69 -39.45
C GLY A 597 21.30 -2.51 -38.33
N LEU A 598 21.01 -2.32 -37.04
CA LEU A 598 21.44 -3.25 -35.97
C LEU A 598 20.58 -3.06 -34.71
N LYS A 599 20.56 -4.02 -33.77
CA LYS A 599 19.81 -3.95 -32.49
C LYS A 599 20.23 -2.71 -31.67
N LYS A 600 19.59 -1.56 -31.91
CA LYS A 600 20.03 -0.23 -31.44
C LYS A 600 20.06 -0.19 -29.91
N THR A 601 21.27 -0.15 -29.38
CA THR A 601 21.52 0.08 -27.95
C THR A 601 21.70 1.57 -27.74
N THR A 602 20.70 2.21 -27.13
CA THR A 602 20.68 3.66 -26.95
C THR A 602 21.63 4.06 -25.82
N ASN A 603 22.71 4.77 -26.16
CA ASN A 603 23.65 5.33 -25.17
C ASN A 603 23.05 6.60 -24.58
N ILE A 604 22.89 6.68 -23.25
CA ILE A 604 22.29 7.82 -22.56
C ILE A 604 23.28 8.36 -21.54
N VAL A 605 23.69 9.62 -21.68
CA VAL A 605 24.55 10.30 -20.70
C VAL A 605 23.70 11.21 -19.82
N VAL A 606 23.61 10.88 -18.54
CA VAL A 606 22.80 11.59 -17.54
C VAL A 606 23.72 12.50 -16.74
N VAL A 607 23.63 13.82 -16.96
CA VAL A 607 24.51 14.78 -16.28
C VAL A 607 23.88 15.25 -14.96
N VAL A 608 24.58 15.05 -13.85
CA VAL A 608 24.19 15.53 -12.52
C VAL A 608 25.19 16.60 -12.08
N LYS A 609 24.70 17.82 -11.82
CA LYS A 609 25.53 18.91 -11.25
C LYS A 609 25.69 18.66 -9.75
N VAL A 610 26.91 18.75 -9.23
CA VAL A 610 27.20 18.69 -7.78
C VAL A 610 27.44 20.11 -7.29
N THR A 611 26.56 20.58 -6.41
CA THR A 611 26.47 21.98 -5.95
C THR A 611 27.03 22.23 -4.55
N GLY A 612 27.44 21.19 -3.81
CA GLY A 612 27.97 21.35 -2.45
C GLY A 612 29.30 22.12 -2.40
N SER A 613 29.42 23.02 -1.42
CA SER A 613 30.64 23.75 -1.05
C SER A 613 31.57 22.97 -0.11
N LYS A 614 31.07 21.89 0.51
CA LYS A 614 31.74 21.03 1.50
C LYS A 614 32.71 20.03 0.85
N ASN A 615 33.64 19.46 1.62
CA ASN A 615 34.59 18.44 1.14
C ASN A 615 33.91 17.12 0.68
N THR A 616 32.75 16.81 1.27
CA THR A 616 31.92 15.65 0.96
C THR A 616 30.51 16.09 0.55
N SER A 617 30.05 15.67 -0.63
CA SER A 617 28.68 15.91 -1.11
C SER A 617 27.89 14.60 -1.25
N ASN A 618 26.64 14.55 -0.73
CA ASN A 618 25.71 13.45 -1.03
C ASN A 618 25.02 13.72 -2.37
N VAL A 619 25.08 12.75 -3.28
CA VAL A 619 24.54 12.87 -4.64
C VAL A 619 23.52 11.78 -4.99
N SER A 620 23.19 10.94 -4.00
CA SER A 620 22.34 9.75 -4.13
C SER A 620 20.99 10.03 -4.80
N ARG A 621 20.18 10.93 -4.21
CA ARG A 621 18.89 11.41 -4.73
C ARG A 621 18.98 11.89 -6.18
N SER A 622 19.90 12.82 -6.44
CA SER A 622 20.09 13.44 -7.75
C SER A 622 20.51 12.42 -8.82
N VAL A 623 21.26 11.38 -8.43
CA VAL A 623 21.64 10.28 -9.31
C VAL A 623 20.45 9.35 -9.60
N LYS A 624 19.74 8.87 -8.58
CA LYS A 624 18.54 8.03 -8.76
C LYS A 624 17.48 8.75 -9.60
N LYS A 625 17.09 9.98 -9.24
CA LYS A 625 16.08 10.80 -9.95
C LYS A 625 16.44 11.01 -11.43
N ALA A 626 17.70 11.35 -11.71
CA ALA A 626 18.14 11.58 -13.09
C ALA A 626 18.21 10.26 -13.91
N VAL A 627 18.56 9.13 -13.28
CA VAL A 627 18.51 7.80 -13.94
C VAL A 627 17.07 7.31 -14.13
N LYS A 628 16.16 7.47 -13.14
CA LYS A 628 14.72 7.20 -13.29
C LYS A 628 14.15 7.98 -14.48
N LYS A 629 14.41 9.30 -14.57
CA LYS A 629 13.98 10.17 -15.70
C LYS A 629 14.55 9.70 -17.04
N ALA A 630 15.83 9.32 -17.09
CA ALA A 630 16.47 8.80 -18.29
C ALA A 630 15.92 7.43 -18.73
N LEU A 631 15.57 6.56 -17.78
CA LEU A 631 14.91 5.29 -18.05
C LEU A 631 13.51 5.51 -18.63
N LYS A 632 12.70 6.40 -18.03
CA LYS A 632 11.34 6.76 -18.50
C LYS A 632 11.36 7.30 -19.93
N LYS A 633 12.25 8.27 -20.23
CA LYS A 633 12.36 8.87 -21.58
C LYS A 633 12.79 7.89 -22.69
N ALA A 634 13.32 6.71 -22.35
CA ALA A 634 13.93 5.78 -23.32
C ALA A 634 13.14 4.47 -23.59
N GLY A 635 11.92 4.31 -23.08
CA GLY A 635 11.00 3.22 -23.46
C GLY A 635 11.52 1.79 -23.22
N ARG A 636 11.13 0.82 -24.07
CA ARG A 636 11.50 -0.61 -23.94
C ARG A 636 12.86 -1.02 -24.58
N GLN A 637 13.65 -0.08 -25.10
CA GLN A 637 14.92 -0.38 -25.79
C GLN A 637 16.05 -0.86 -24.86
N ARG A 638 17.07 -1.55 -25.40
CA ARG A 638 18.34 -1.82 -24.69
C ARG A 638 19.10 -0.49 -24.48
N LYS A 639 19.50 -0.20 -23.24
CA LYS A 639 20.07 1.11 -22.83
C LYS A 639 21.46 0.96 -22.24
N ASN A 640 22.37 1.84 -22.66
CA ASN A 640 23.69 2.03 -22.07
C ASN A 640 23.72 3.35 -21.29
N ILE A 641 23.28 3.33 -20.04
CA ILE A 641 23.23 4.54 -19.20
C ILE A 641 24.61 4.82 -18.60
N THR A 642 25.10 6.04 -18.80
CA THR A 642 26.27 6.60 -18.11
C THR A 642 25.83 7.78 -17.27
N VAL A 643 26.02 7.71 -15.95
CA VAL A 643 25.80 8.85 -15.06
C VAL A 643 27.08 9.69 -15.05
N ARG A 644 26.99 10.99 -15.25
CA ARG A 644 28.13 11.92 -15.31
C ARG A 644 27.96 13.03 -14.29
N LEU A 645 28.65 12.88 -13.16
CA LEU A 645 28.69 13.82 -12.05
C LEU A 645 29.66 14.95 -12.41
N LYS A 646 29.19 16.21 -12.44
CA LYS A 646 30.03 17.39 -12.69
C LYS A 646 30.08 18.24 -11.43
N SER A 647 31.25 18.31 -10.77
CA SER A 647 31.46 19.27 -9.67
C SER A 647 31.87 20.62 -10.24
N LYS A 648 31.18 21.69 -9.83
CA LYS A 648 31.66 23.07 -10.07
C LYS A 648 32.82 23.44 -9.14
N SER A 649 32.86 22.88 -7.93
CA SER A 649 33.87 23.20 -6.92
C SER A 649 35.09 22.26 -6.99
N LYS A 650 36.30 22.82 -6.87
CA LYS A 650 37.55 22.08 -6.65
C LYS A 650 37.64 21.46 -5.24
N LYS A 651 36.84 21.94 -4.27
CA LYS A 651 36.82 21.48 -2.87
C LYS A 651 36.12 20.13 -2.66
N ASN A 652 35.21 19.72 -3.55
CA ASN A 652 34.60 18.39 -3.50
C ASN A 652 35.66 17.30 -3.78
N ILE A 653 36.16 16.65 -2.73
CA ILE A 653 37.11 15.54 -2.81
C ILE A 653 36.45 14.17 -2.61
N THR A 654 35.23 14.14 -2.06
CA THR A 654 34.44 12.94 -1.79
C THR A 654 32.98 13.11 -2.24
N LEU A 655 32.42 12.10 -2.87
CA LEU A 655 30.98 11.97 -3.13
C LEU A 655 30.42 10.75 -2.38
N LYS A 656 29.33 10.95 -1.64
CA LYS A 656 28.58 9.87 -0.97
C LYS A 656 27.54 9.30 -1.93
N LEU A 657 27.55 7.98 -2.10
CA LEU A 657 26.47 7.19 -2.70
C LEU A 657 26.01 6.17 -1.65
N ASP A 658 24.75 6.26 -1.24
CA ASP A 658 24.20 5.35 -0.23
C ASP A 658 23.99 3.91 -0.74
N LYS A 659 23.66 3.01 0.20
CA LYS A 659 23.43 1.59 -0.10
C LYS A 659 22.26 1.36 -1.06
N SER A 660 21.17 2.13 -0.98
CA SER A 660 20.05 1.97 -1.93
C SER A 660 20.42 2.46 -3.34
N THR A 661 21.25 3.50 -3.48
CA THR A 661 21.73 3.99 -4.78
C THR A 661 22.69 3.03 -5.47
N ILE A 662 23.67 2.45 -4.75
CA ILE A 662 24.58 1.46 -5.36
C ILE A 662 23.80 0.20 -5.79
N ARG A 663 22.85 -0.28 -4.98
CA ARG A 663 21.92 -1.37 -5.35
C ARG A 663 21.12 -1.02 -6.60
N PHE A 664 20.49 0.16 -6.62
CA PHE A 664 19.70 0.66 -7.75
C PHE A 664 20.52 0.75 -9.05
N LEU A 665 21.73 1.32 -9.00
CA LEU A 665 22.61 1.43 -10.17
C LEU A 665 23.05 0.06 -10.71
N ALA A 666 23.27 -0.92 -9.82
CA ALA A 666 23.58 -2.31 -10.19
C ALA A 666 22.37 -3.00 -10.84
N ALA A 667 21.18 -2.88 -10.22
CA ALA A 667 19.92 -3.47 -10.68
C ALA A 667 19.48 -2.92 -12.05
N LYS A 668 19.54 -1.60 -12.24
CA LYS A 668 19.26 -0.93 -13.52
C LYS A 668 20.41 -1.03 -14.54
N LYS A 669 21.42 -1.88 -14.28
CA LYS A 669 22.56 -2.20 -15.17
C LYS A 669 23.29 -0.97 -15.73
N VAL A 670 23.46 0.08 -14.91
CA VAL A 670 24.11 1.34 -15.33
C VAL A 670 25.55 1.08 -15.76
N LYS A 671 25.88 1.37 -17.03
CA LYS A 671 27.16 1.05 -17.68
C LYS A 671 28.35 1.65 -16.93
N SER A 672 28.23 2.90 -16.50
CA SER A 672 29.22 3.55 -15.63
C SER A 672 28.68 4.76 -14.87
N VAL A 673 29.33 5.07 -13.74
CA VAL A 673 29.28 6.38 -13.09
C VAL A 673 30.62 7.08 -13.33
N GLN A 674 30.59 8.24 -13.97
CA GLN A 674 31.73 9.10 -14.24
C GLN A 674 31.67 10.33 -13.35
N TRP A 675 32.80 10.79 -12.86
CA TRP A 675 32.94 12.04 -12.12
C TRP A 675 33.99 12.92 -12.81
N ASP A 676 33.56 14.09 -13.30
CA ASP A 676 34.44 15.16 -13.78
C ASP A 676 34.85 16.05 -12.58
N ARG A 677 36.17 16.18 -12.35
CA ARG A 677 36.78 17.09 -11.36
C ARG A 677 37.92 17.86 -12.04
N GLY A 678 37.62 19.06 -12.55
CA GLY A 678 38.56 19.82 -13.37
C GLY A 678 38.87 19.11 -14.69
N LYS A 679 40.16 19.03 -15.08
CA LYS A 679 40.61 18.29 -16.26
C LYS A 679 40.56 16.76 -16.09
N THR A 680 40.44 16.24 -14.86
CA THR A 680 40.42 14.81 -14.60
C THR A 680 39.00 14.24 -14.65
N ARG A 681 38.79 13.21 -15.48
CA ARG A 681 37.59 12.35 -15.43
C ARG A 681 37.93 11.03 -14.79
N VAL A 682 37.06 10.61 -13.87
CA VAL A 682 37.23 9.39 -13.10
C VAL A 682 36.01 8.48 -13.30
N THR A 683 36.19 7.17 -13.54
CA THR A 683 35.10 6.26 -13.96
C THR A 683 34.96 5.02 -13.07
N MET A 684 33.72 4.70 -12.69
CA MET A 684 33.30 3.45 -12.07
C MET A 684 32.45 2.64 -13.06
N SER A 685 32.99 1.55 -13.61
CA SER A 685 32.26 0.67 -14.54
C SER A 685 31.23 -0.21 -13.84
N LEU A 686 30.23 -0.74 -14.57
CA LEU A 686 29.24 -1.69 -14.05
C LEU A 686 29.88 -2.89 -13.32
N LYS A 687 31.03 -3.41 -13.80
CA LYS A 687 31.79 -4.48 -13.13
C LYS A 687 32.27 -4.04 -11.74
N LYS A 688 32.74 -2.79 -11.59
CA LYS A 688 33.13 -2.20 -10.29
C LYS A 688 31.90 -1.89 -9.43
N ILE A 689 30.80 -1.38 -10.00
CA ILE A 689 29.52 -1.17 -9.27
C ILE A 689 29.02 -2.49 -8.67
N LYS A 690 28.94 -3.58 -9.47
CA LYS A 690 28.56 -4.92 -9.00
C LYS A 690 29.53 -5.47 -7.94
N LYS A 691 30.85 -5.28 -8.10
CA LYS A 691 31.86 -5.71 -7.11
C LYS A 691 31.71 -4.98 -5.77
N VAL A 692 31.40 -3.68 -5.80
CA VAL A 692 31.09 -2.88 -4.59
C VAL A 692 29.77 -3.35 -3.98
N ASN A 693 28.73 -3.54 -4.79
CA ASN A 693 27.42 -4.04 -4.34
C ASN A 693 27.51 -5.40 -3.64
N LYS A 694 28.32 -6.35 -4.14
CA LYS A 694 28.54 -7.68 -3.50
C LYS A 694 29.35 -7.59 -2.21
N ARG A 695 30.16 -6.54 -2.00
CA ARG A 695 31.09 -6.40 -0.86
C ARG A 695 30.63 -5.41 0.21
N MET A 696 29.51 -4.71 0.02
CA MET A 696 29.09 -3.62 0.90
C MET A 696 28.35 -4.10 2.15
N LYS A 697 28.91 -3.78 3.33
CA LYS A 697 28.22 -3.90 4.63
C LYS A 697 27.57 -2.58 5.08
N LYS A 698 28.15 -1.42 4.74
CA LYS A 698 27.68 -0.05 5.08
C LYS A 698 27.71 0.87 3.84
N ASN A 699 27.46 2.19 4.02
CA ASN A 699 27.48 3.22 2.97
C ASN A 699 28.82 3.32 2.22
N VAL A 700 28.78 3.81 0.97
CA VAL A 700 29.95 3.91 0.08
C VAL A 700 30.34 5.36 -0.18
N TYR A 701 31.63 5.64 -0.03
CA TYR A 701 32.21 6.94 -0.35
C TYR A 701 33.15 6.80 -1.53
N LEU A 702 32.90 7.58 -2.57
CA LEU A 702 33.75 7.74 -3.74
C LEU A 702 34.68 8.93 -3.48
N GLN A 703 35.96 8.69 -3.23
CA GLN A 703 36.94 9.76 -3.05
C GLN A 703 38.02 9.66 -4.14
N VAL A 704 38.45 10.81 -4.64
CA VAL A 704 39.48 10.90 -5.68
C VAL A 704 40.80 11.33 -5.06
N LYS A 705 41.73 10.37 -4.93
CA LYS A 705 43.13 10.60 -4.55
C LYS A 705 44.02 10.44 -5.79
N LYS A 706 44.95 11.38 -6.01
CA LYS A 706 45.91 11.38 -7.13
C LYS A 706 45.31 11.00 -8.51
N GLY A 707 44.10 11.49 -8.81
CA GLY A 707 43.39 11.24 -10.07
C GLY A 707 42.66 9.88 -10.21
N VAL A 708 42.77 8.98 -9.24
CA VAL A 708 42.16 7.63 -9.28
C VAL A 708 40.86 7.58 -8.45
N LEU A 709 39.86 6.80 -8.90
CA LEU A 709 38.68 6.51 -8.07
C LEU A 709 39.03 5.48 -7.01
N VAL A 710 39.15 5.96 -5.77
CA VAL A 710 39.23 5.06 -4.63
C VAL A 710 37.87 4.98 -3.97
N THR A 711 37.42 3.75 -3.77
CA THR A 711 36.11 3.44 -3.18
C THR A 711 36.37 2.95 -1.76
N TYR A 712 35.82 3.66 -0.78
CA TYR A 712 36.01 3.35 0.63
C TYR A 712 34.67 2.96 1.27
N TYR A 713 34.71 1.95 2.13
CA TYR A 713 33.64 1.61 3.06
C TYR A 713 33.96 2.30 4.39
N THR A 714 33.04 3.05 4.97
CA THR A 714 33.26 3.63 6.31
C THR A 714 32.97 2.60 7.39
N ARG A 715 33.98 2.29 8.20
CA ARG A 715 33.82 1.68 9.52
C ARG A 715 33.81 2.79 10.58
N LYS A 716 32.61 3.24 10.90
CA LYS A 716 32.19 3.48 12.29
C LYS A 716 30.98 2.56 12.42
#